data_AF-A0A1V5HKK3-F1
#
_entry.id   AF-A0A1V5HKK3-F1
#
_cell.length_a   1.000
_cell.length_b   1.000
_cell.length_c   1.000
_cell.angle_alpha   90.00
_cell.angle_beta   90.00
_cell.angle_gamma   90.00
#
_symmetry.space_group_name_H-M   'P 1'
#
loop_
_entity.id
_entity.type
_entity.pdbx_description
1 polymer ?
#
loop_
_entity_poly.entity_id
_entity_poly.type
_entity_poly.pdbx_seq_one_letter_code
_entity_poly.pdbx_strand_id
1 'polypeptide(L)'
;MVVEKGYAKINLGLEVVNKRDDGYHDLAMIMTSIELSDELYLEDDPFSQQVKIDCDKMSHIALEDNLIYQAAKLLKDRYNIKKGVKIRVVKRIPEQAGLAGGSADAAATLRGLNELWELKLSLEELASLGLSLGSDVPFCLYNQTAKVSGRGENLEFIDDCPFAYLLLVIPSYRNSTAEVFQNFVVHHRNVGKISQLEAEIKEGNINLIAKKIFNDLEVGPRQSEINRTKQMLLQAGALGSSLTGSGSAVYGIFFNEKQARNAEAKLKNKTNQEIILTSIRSHRKPNLTNFTWEQIPKKPQILATTEGKATAFIALGYHRIWDHYRLIATPVSTTNTFLIQKLNVAVCEIKYGEEDIKDDLFEQIKKIVDKTGQGLRIHINAKHQKLLGLLNPDHYLAAIIKNLDAVGINSQEIFPLFPALIEAYASEQSFEFDSKTNQYQLLGEAVFGYVLVASLDLKGYNSPRYTSQAAKKKPEADRLKQAIHNRNFYEMAANAYNGISGFEKSAIQKHRRFSIIDKAQELSWRLGASGFILTHETPKILCLCRYQQQAQAIGRNLQKKYRLNNYFVTSIQSSLKHEPIQSFLLEETPIKENIKHSLEQYLIQEEIKSRQEEEIPIFEEASYQEGSPFTNDDLEIIPEEQAKAKSAYRKTIRTLDRSVSTDIEGVLYLHSGGSLFKQYDFVDIAHYFQKFFHGKAINIDKEGEKIKVIFFTSSLPHILGIHLLDEKDPTLRGAKGFNRLINGEFSYYQLKKSGRYSKKIIQEIYEKTQSSVLIFNDIYHNRPLNCFGKENVKGASSKMDNLEFAVTRRLTETKFHNQNLLGIGRDPQTNTYFFNTSFLWKVPADIGKKDSIKIAISQ
;
A
#
# COMPACT_ATOMS: atom_id res chain seq x y z
N MET A 1 29.08 -11.88 -65.85
CA MET A 1 28.40 -11.26 -64.70
C MET A 1 27.31 -12.22 -64.26
N VAL A 2 27.28 -12.58 -62.99
CA VAL A 2 26.23 -13.41 -62.38
C VAL A 2 25.42 -12.52 -61.43
N VAL A 3 24.10 -12.71 -61.40
CA VAL A 3 23.21 -11.95 -60.52
C VAL A 3 22.48 -12.93 -59.60
N GLU A 4 22.64 -12.73 -58.30
CA GLU A 4 22.08 -13.59 -57.27
C GLU A 4 21.24 -12.81 -56.26
N LYS A 5 20.33 -13.51 -55.59
CA LYS A 5 19.46 -12.92 -54.56
C LYS A 5 19.69 -13.58 -53.20
N GLY A 6 19.98 -12.77 -52.19
CA GLY A 6 19.97 -13.20 -50.80
C GLY A 6 18.57 -13.01 -50.23
N TYR A 7 17.77 -14.07 -50.14
CA TYR A 7 16.41 -14.00 -49.58
C TYR A 7 16.44 -14.01 -48.04
N ALA A 8 15.67 -13.10 -47.43
CA ALA A 8 15.47 -13.09 -45.99
C ALA A 8 14.65 -14.31 -45.54
N LYS A 9 14.72 -14.59 -44.23
CA LYS A 9 13.92 -15.61 -43.57
C LYS A 9 13.06 -15.03 -42.46
N ILE A 10 12.04 -15.78 -42.08
CA ILE A 10 11.32 -15.59 -40.81
C ILE A 10 11.28 -16.90 -40.02
N ASN A 11 11.19 -16.79 -38.70
CA ASN A 11 10.86 -17.89 -37.81
C ASN A 11 9.34 -17.95 -37.60
N LEU A 12 8.69 -19.02 -38.05
CA LEU A 12 7.27 -19.29 -37.76
C LEU A 12 7.10 -19.82 -36.33
N GLY A 13 8.07 -20.60 -35.86
CA GLY A 13 8.18 -21.10 -34.49
C GLY A 13 9.62 -20.98 -34.01
N LEU A 14 9.82 -20.59 -32.75
CA LEU A 14 11.12 -20.64 -32.07
C LEU A 14 10.93 -21.01 -30.61
N GLU A 15 11.42 -22.20 -30.25
CA GLU A 15 11.51 -22.72 -28.90
C GLU A 15 12.97 -22.76 -28.46
N VAL A 16 13.25 -22.30 -27.24
CA VAL A 16 14.55 -22.43 -26.58
C VAL A 16 14.47 -23.62 -25.64
N VAL A 17 15.06 -24.75 -26.04
CA VAL A 17 14.87 -26.06 -25.41
C VAL A 17 15.59 -26.14 -24.06
N ASN A 18 16.89 -25.84 -24.05
CA ASN A 18 17.75 -25.83 -22.88
C ASN A 18 19.00 -24.98 -23.14
N LYS A 19 19.68 -24.63 -22.04
CA LYS A 19 21.00 -24.01 -22.09
C LYS A 19 22.06 -25.10 -22.06
N ARG A 20 23.05 -25.00 -22.94
CA ARG A 20 24.16 -25.95 -23.10
C ARG A 20 25.32 -25.56 -22.19
N ASP A 21 26.21 -26.53 -21.94
CA ASP A 21 27.43 -26.34 -21.14
C ASP A 21 28.44 -25.41 -21.82
N ASP A 22 28.40 -25.29 -23.15
CA ASP A 22 29.23 -24.39 -23.95
C ASP A 22 28.74 -22.93 -23.93
N GLY A 23 27.68 -22.62 -23.18
CA GLY A 23 27.11 -21.28 -23.04
C GLY A 23 26.06 -20.91 -24.09
N TYR A 24 25.83 -21.76 -25.11
CA TYR A 24 24.75 -21.58 -26.09
C TYR A 24 23.43 -22.18 -25.62
N HIS A 25 22.41 -22.12 -26.47
CA HIS A 25 21.12 -22.76 -26.25
C HIS A 25 20.82 -23.72 -27.39
N ASP A 26 20.23 -24.89 -27.09
CA ASP A 26 19.60 -25.69 -28.13
C ASP A 26 18.25 -25.07 -28.47
N LEU A 27 18.01 -24.94 -29.77
CA LEU A 27 16.84 -24.34 -30.36
C LEU A 27 16.05 -25.40 -31.10
N ALA A 28 14.73 -25.23 -31.13
CA ALA A 28 13.85 -25.92 -32.05
C ALA A 28 13.00 -24.87 -32.78
N MET A 29 13.13 -24.79 -34.10
CA MET A 29 12.54 -23.73 -34.91
C MET A 29 11.86 -24.30 -36.15
N ILE A 30 10.89 -23.55 -36.68
CA ILE A 30 10.46 -23.70 -38.08
C ILE A 30 10.74 -22.38 -38.78
N MET A 31 11.54 -22.43 -39.84
CA MET A 31 11.93 -21.28 -40.64
C MET A 31 11.36 -21.38 -42.06
N THR A 32 11.03 -20.23 -42.64
CA THR A 32 10.64 -20.12 -44.06
C THR A 32 11.28 -18.88 -44.68
N SER A 33 11.63 -18.98 -45.97
CA SER A 33 12.13 -17.82 -46.74
C SER A 33 10.98 -16.90 -47.17
N ILE A 34 11.32 -15.63 -47.38
CA ILE A 34 10.40 -14.58 -47.83
C ILE A 34 10.94 -13.86 -49.07
N GLU A 35 10.08 -13.17 -49.82
CA GLU A 35 10.45 -12.47 -51.05
C GLU A 35 11.32 -11.21 -50.83
N LEU A 36 11.44 -10.73 -49.60
CA LEU A 36 12.37 -9.65 -49.27
C LEU A 36 13.80 -10.15 -49.46
N SER A 37 14.51 -9.56 -50.42
CA SER A 37 15.87 -10.00 -50.78
C SER A 37 16.81 -8.85 -51.05
N ASP A 38 18.09 -9.11 -50.82
CA ASP A 38 19.20 -8.31 -51.35
C ASP A 38 19.59 -8.82 -52.75
N GLU A 39 20.10 -7.93 -53.60
CA GLU A 39 20.56 -8.27 -54.96
C GLU A 39 22.07 -8.10 -55.04
N LEU A 40 22.77 -9.17 -55.45
CA LEU A 40 24.23 -9.22 -55.58
C LEU A 40 24.59 -9.38 -57.05
N TYR A 41 25.46 -8.50 -57.53
CA TYR A 41 26.00 -8.52 -58.89
C TYR A 41 27.48 -8.88 -58.81
N LEU A 42 27.84 -10.04 -59.34
CA LEU A 42 29.19 -10.60 -59.27
C LEU A 42 29.85 -10.57 -60.66
N GLU A 43 30.99 -9.90 -60.73
CA GLU A 43 31.79 -9.76 -61.94
C GLU A 43 33.21 -10.25 -61.70
N ASP A 44 33.71 -11.12 -62.60
CA ASP A 44 35.09 -11.60 -62.56
C ASP A 44 36.06 -10.43 -62.76
N ASP A 45 37.14 -10.36 -61.97
CA ASP A 45 38.21 -9.37 -62.10
C ASP A 45 39.53 -10.12 -62.38
N PRO A 46 39.75 -10.62 -63.61
CA PRO A 46 40.86 -11.51 -63.93
C PRO A 46 42.24 -10.85 -63.80
N PHE A 47 42.29 -9.51 -63.76
CA PHE A 47 43.52 -8.73 -63.63
C PHE A 47 43.88 -8.39 -62.19
N SER A 48 43.09 -8.84 -61.22
CA SER A 48 43.27 -8.62 -59.79
C SER A 48 43.20 -9.96 -59.05
N GLN A 49 43.71 -10.00 -57.82
CA GLN A 49 43.41 -11.11 -56.88
C GLN A 49 42.47 -10.67 -55.74
N GLN A 50 42.01 -9.42 -55.76
CA GLN A 50 41.23 -8.84 -54.68
C GLN A 50 39.74 -9.18 -54.80
N VAL A 51 39.09 -9.31 -53.65
CA VAL A 51 37.62 -9.27 -53.53
C VAL A 51 37.25 -7.82 -53.24
N LYS A 52 36.52 -7.18 -54.15
CA LYS A 52 36.05 -5.80 -54.02
C LYS A 52 34.56 -5.82 -53.77
N ILE A 53 34.10 -5.21 -52.68
CA ILE A 53 32.68 -5.09 -52.35
C ILE A 53 32.28 -3.63 -52.48
N ASP A 54 31.24 -3.38 -53.28
CA ASP A 54 30.64 -2.07 -53.49
C ASP A 54 29.25 -2.03 -52.87
N CYS A 55 29.15 -1.42 -51.68
CA CYS A 55 27.89 -1.17 -50.98
C CYS A 55 28.04 -0.13 -49.86
N ASP A 56 27.51 1.08 -50.07
CA ASP A 56 27.57 2.17 -49.09
C ASP A 56 26.95 1.81 -47.72
N LYS A 57 25.87 1.03 -47.73
CA LYS A 57 25.16 0.63 -46.49
C LYS A 57 26.02 -0.27 -45.59
N MET A 58 27.02 -0.96 -46.14
CA MET A 58 27.94 -1.82 -45.38
C MET A 58 29.29 -1.16 -45.06
N SER A 59 29.45 0.13 -45.36
CA SER A 59 30.71 0.87 -45.10
C SER A 59 31.16 0.89 -43.63
N HIS A 60 30.24 0.62 -42.70
CA HIS A 60 30.50 0.55 -41.27
C HIS A 60 31.03 -0.82 -40.79
N ILE A 61 31.04 -1.84 -41.67
CA ILE A 61 31.51 -3.19 -41.38
C ILE A 61 32.93 -3.33 -41.92
N ALA A 62 33.89 -3.73 -41.09
CA ALA A 62 35.24 -4.03 -41.54
C ALA A 62 35.21 -5.14 -42.59
N LEU A 63 36.10 -5.06 -43.58
CA LEU A 63 36.08 -6.00 -44.71
C LEU A 63 36.24 -7.45 -44.24
N GLU A 64 37.08 -7.71 -43.25
CA GLU A 64 37.30 -9.05 -42.70
C GLU A 64 36.06 -9.62 -41.98
N ASP A 65 35.21 -8.76 -41.43
CA ASP A 65 33.98 -9.14 -40.72
C ASP A 65 32.77 -9.29 -41.67
N ASN A 66 32.91 -8.90 -42.93
CA ASN A 66 31.84 -8.98 -43.92
C ASN A 66 31.67 -10.41 -44.44
N LEU A 67 30.50 -11.02 -44.20
CA LEU A 67 30.21 -12.40 -44.61
C LEU A 67 30.28 -12.63 -46.13
N ILE A 68 30.06 -11.61 -46.97
CA ILE A 68 30.27 -11.68 -48.42
C ILE A 68 31.76 -11.86 -48.73
N TYR A 69 32.61 -11.07 -48.08
CA TYR A 69 34.05 -11.17 -48.24
C TYR A 69 34.56 -12.54 -47.76
N GLN A 70 34.08 -12.99 -46.59
CA GLN A 70 34.43 -14.30 -46.05
C GLN A 70 33.97 -15.44 -46.96
N ALA A 71 32.77 -15.38 -47.53
CA ALA A 71 32.28 -16.37 -48.50
C ALA A 71 33.16 -16.42 -49.77
N ALA A 72 33.50 -15.27 -50.33
CA ALA A 72 34.36 -15.19 -51.50
C ALA A 72 35.76 -15.73 -51.20
N LYS A 73 36.35 -15.30 -50.08
CA LYS A 73 37.66 -15.77 -49.63
C LYS A 73 37.67 -17.27 -49.38
N LEU A 74 36.64 -17.82 -48.73
CA LEU A 74 36.49 -19.24 -48.46
C LEU A 74 36.58 -20.08 -49.75
N LEU A 75 35.83 -19.69 -50.79
CA LEU A 75 35.89 -20.39 -52.08
C LEU A 75 37.24 -20.20 -52.79
N LYS A 76 37.80 -19.00 -52.75
CA LYS A 76 39.13 -18.73 -53.34
C LYS A 76 40.22 -19.59 -52.71
N ASP A 77 40.26 -19.66 -51.39
CA ASP A 77 41.26 -20.41 -50.65
C ASP A 77 41.07 -21.92 -50.85
N ARG A 78 39.82 -22.41 -50.77
CA ARG A 78 39.49 -23.84 -50.90
C ARG A 78 39.79 -24.41 -52.28
N TYR A 79 39.55 -23.63 -53.34
CA TYR A 79 39.70 -24.06 -54.74
C TYR A 79 40.87 -23.37 -55.46
N ASN A 80 41.75 -22.69 -54.71
CA ASN A 80 42.95 -22.02 -55.21
C ASN A 80 42.69 -21.04 -56.38
N ILE A 81 41.58 -20.30 -56.33
CA ILE A 81 41.18 -19.34 -57.36
C ILE A 81 42.06 -18.08 -57.27
N LYS A 82 42.78 -17.76 -58.35
CA LYS A 82 43.70 -16.61 -58.39
C LYS A 82 43.03 -15.32 -58.86
N LYS A 83 41.94 -15.39 -59.62
CA LYS A 83 41.20 -14.22 -60.13
C LYS A 83 40.48 -13.47 -59.00
N GLY A 84 40.30 -12.17 -59.15
CA GLY A 84 39.54 -11.32 -58.26
C GLY A 84 38.05 -11.36 -58.59
N VAL A 85 37.25 -10.67 -57.78
CA VAL A 85 35.83 -10.47 -58.06
C VAL A 85 35.41 -9.08 -57.59
N LYS A 86 34.55 -8.42 -58.36
CA LYS A 86 33.81 -7.23 -57.96
C LYS A 86 32.38 -7.64 -57.63
N ILE A 87 31.94 -7.31 -56.42
CA ILE A 87 30.61 -7.65 -55.91
C ILE A 87 29.90 -6.34 -55.56
N ARG A 88 28.89 -5.96 -56.35
CA ARG A 88 28.01 -4.83 -56.03
C ARG A 88 26.76 -5.34 -55.34
N VAL A 89 26.38 -4.73 -54.21
CA VAL A 89 25.27 -5.22 -53.37
C VAL A 89 24.21 -4.14 -53.19
N VAL A 90 22.96 -4.47 -53.55
CA VAL A 90 21.80 -3.61 -53.31
C VAL A 90 21.07 -4.13 -52.06
N LYS A 91 21.37 -3.52 -50.91
CA LYS A 91 20.79 -3.88 -49.61
C LYS A 91 19.37 -3.33 -49.40
N ARG A 92 18.41 -4.23 -49.25
CA ARG A 92 16.99 -4.06 -48.92
C ARG A 92 16.60 -4.78 -47.63
N ILE A 93 17.29 -5.85 -47.22
CA ILE A 93 17.03 -6.55 -45.95
C ILE A 93 17.56 -5.67 -44.80
N PRO A 94 16.70 -5.28 -43.84
CA PRO A 94 17.12 -4.49 -42.69
C PRO A 94 18.08 -5.26 -41.78
N GLU A 95 19.16 -4.60 -41.39
CA GLU A 95 20.19 -5.17 -40.53
C GLU A 95 19.71 -5.34 -39.08
N GLN A 96 20.21 -6.37 -38.39
CA GLN A 96 19.91 -6.64 -36.97
C GLN A 96 18.41 -6.74 -36.65
N ALA A 97 17.62 -7.20 -37.63
CA ALA A 97 16.17 -7.31 -37.55
C ALA A 97 15.69 -8.76 -37.36
N GLY A 98 16.58 -9.74 -37.23
CA GLY A 98 16.22 -11.16 -37.09
C GLY A 98 15.86 -11.86 -38.42
N LEU A 99 16.17 -11.22 -39.55
CA LEU A 99 15.84 -11.64 -40.92
C LEU A 99 16.97 -12.38 -41.66
N ALA A 100 18.10 -12.61 -40.99
CA ALA A 100 19.31 -13.25 -41.53
C ALA A 100 19.91 -12.60 -42.80
N GLY A 101 19.83 -11.27 -42.95
CA GLY A 101 20.32 -10.57 -44.15
C GLY A 101 21.78 -10.86 -44.52
N GLY A 102 22.71 -10.80 -43.55
CA GLY A 102 24.12 -11.10 -43.81
C GLY A 102 24.37 -12.56 -44.22
N SER A 103 23.64 -13.51 -43.63
CA SER A 103 23.72 -14.92 -44.01
C SER A 103 23.12 -15.17 -45.39
N ALA A 104 22.06 -14.44 -45.75
CA ALA A 104 21.46 -14.48 -47.07
C ALA A 104 22.41 -13.96 -48.16
N ASP A 105 23.13 -12.87 -47.89
CA ASP A 105 24.15 -12.33 -48.78
C ASP A 105 25.34 -13.30 -48.95
N ALA A 106 25.76 -13.96 -47.87
CA ALA A 106 26.82 -14.96 -47.92
C ALA A 106 26.41 -16.17 -48.78
N ALA A 107 25.19 -16.67 -48.59
CA ALA A 107 24.62 -17.75 -49.39
C ALA A 107 24.52 -17.38 -50.89
N ALA A 108 24.04 -16.17 -51.18
CA ALA A 108 23.98 -15.64 -52.56
C ALA A 108 25.38 -15.51 -53.18
N THR A 109 26.37 -15.08 -52.39
CA THR A 109 27.78 -15.01 -52.82
C THR A 109 28.34 -16.38 -53.15
N LEU A 110 28.09 -17.38 -52.30
CA LEU A 110 28.52 -18.76 -52.53
C LEU A 110 27.93 -19.33 -53.81
N ARG A 111 26.62 -19.18 -54.06
CA ARG A 111 25.99 -19.61 -55.32
C ARG A 111 26.52 -18.86 -56.53
N GLY A 112 26.60 -17.54 -56.43
CA GLY A 112 27.02 -16.68 -57.54
C GLY A 112 28.46 -16.94 -57.97
N LEU A 113 29.36 -17.20 -57.01
CA LEU A 113 30.75 -17.55 -57.30
C LEU A 113 30.92 -19.00 -57.77
N ASN A 114 30.11 -19.93 -57.26
CA ASN A 114 30.07 -21.30 -57.75
C ASN A 114 29.73 -21.34 -59.25
N GLU A 115 28.78 -20.51 -59.68
CA GLU A 115 28.44 -20.32 -61.10
C GLU A 115 29.53 -19.55 -61.85
N LEU A 116 29.92 -18.37 -61.35
CA LEU A 116 30.87 -17.48 -62.04
C LEU A 116 32.25 -18.12 -62.27
N TRP A 117 32.69 -18.99 -61.36
CA TRP A 117 33.95 -19.71 -61.46
C TRP A 117 33.79 -21.18 -61.88
N GLU A 118 32.58 -21.59 -62.28
CA GLU A 118 32.27 -22.93 -62.79
C GLU A 118 32.75 -24.07 -61.87
N LEU A 119 32.64 -23.89 -60.55
CA LEU A 119 33.16 -24.86 -59.57
C LEU A 119 32.31 -26.14 -59.49
N LYS A 120 31.06 -26.11 -59.99
CA LYS A 120 30.12 -27.24 -60.07
C LYS A 120 29.83 -27.91 -58.72
N LEU A 121 29.87 -27.14 -57.64
CA LEU A 121 29.50 -27.62 -56.31
C LEU A 121 27.98 -27.77 -56.20
N SER A 122 27.56 -28.86 -55.57
CA SER A 122 26.17 -29.09 -55.15
C SER A 122 25.74 -28.11 -54.05
N LEU A 123 24.43 -27.96 -53.83
CA LEU A 123 23.91 -27.13 -52.74
C LEU A 123 24.33 -27.69 -51.38
N GLU A 124 24.43 -29.00 -51.24
CA GLU A 124 24.88 -29.70 -50.04
C GLU A 124 26.35 -29.36 -49.72
N GLU A 125 27.22 -29.36 -50.72
CA GLU A 125 28.62 -28.96 -50.56
C GLU A 125 28.75 -27.47 -50.21
N LEU A 126 27.96 -26.61 -50.86
CA LEU A 126 27.90 -25.19 -50.52
C LEU A 126 27.36 -24.97 -49.10
N ALA A 127 26.37 -25.75 -48.66
CA ALA A 127 25.81 -25.67 -47.32
C ALA A 127 26.82 -26.11 -46.26
N SER A 128 27.58 -27.17 -46.52
CA SER A 128 28.67 -27.60 -45.65
C SER A 128 29.76 -26.53 -45.51
N LEU A 129 30.09 -25.82 -46.59
CA LEU A 129 31.02 -24.68 -46.55
C LEU A 129 30.39 -23.47 -45.84
N GLY A 130 29.13 -23.18 -46.11
CA GLY A 130 28.38 -22.08 -45.51
C GLY A 130 28.27 -22.17 -43.98
N LEU A 131 28.29 -23.39 -43.44
CA LEU A 131 28.24 -23.62 -42.00
C LEU A 131 29.42 -22.97 -41.24
N SER A 132 30.60 -22.85 -41.87
CA SER A 132 31.74 -22.13 -41.24
C SER A 132 31.58 -20.62 -41.22
N LEU A 133 30.66 -20.07 -42.01
CA LEU A 133 30.36 -18.64 -42.09
C LEU A 133 29.24 -18.24 -41.11
N GLY A 134 28.26 -19.12 -40.89
CA GLY A 134 27.20 -18.90 -39.91
C GLY A 134 26.09 -19.96 -39.95
N SER A 135 25.37 -20.09 -38.84
CA SER A 135 24.31 -21.11 -38.67
C SER A 135 23.14 -20.96 -39.65
N ASP A 136 22.79 -19.72 -40.02
CA ASP A 136 21.67 -19.44 -40.93
C ASP A 136 22.07 -19.53 -42.42
N VAL A 137 23.37 -19.62 -42.75
CA VAL A 137 23.86 -19.64 -44.15
C VAL A 137 23.38 -20.89 -44.90
N PRO A 138 23.45 -22.11 -44.34
CA PRO A 138 22.85 -23.30 -44.96
C PRO A 138 21.36 -23.09 -45.30
N PHE A 139 20.57 -22.55 -44.37
CA PHE A 139 19.15 -22.30 -44.62
C PHE A 139 18.94 -21.36 -45.82
N CYS A 140 19.69 -20.25 -45.87
CA CYS A 140 19.63 -19.27 -46.95
C CYS A 140 20.17 -19.78 -48.30
N LEU A 141 20.92 -20.89 -48.33
CA LEU A 141 21.30 -21.56 -49.57
C LEU A 141 20.12 -22.32 -50.17
N TYR A 142 19.42 -23.10 -49.35
CA TYR A 142 18.28 -23.92 -49.80
C TYR A 142 17.01 -23.11 -50.06
N ASN A 143 16.72 -22.11 -49.23
CA ASN A 143 15.49 -21.29 -49.30
C ASN A 143 14.19 -22.10 -49.29
N GLN A 144 14.17 -23.19 -48.52
CA GLN A 144 13.02 -24.08 -48.35
C GLN A 144 12.53 -24.05 -46.91
N THR A 145 11.24 -24.34 -46.69
CA THR A 145 10.71 -24.43 -45.33
C THR A 145 11.37 -25.59 -44.59
N ALA A 146 11.96 -25.32 -43.43
CA ALA A 146 12.70 -26.31 -42.68
C ALA A 146 12.42 -26.21 -41.19
N LYS A 147 12.38 -27.38 -40.55
CA LYS A 147 12.54 -27.52 -39.12
C LYS A 147 14.03 -27.47 -38.81
N VAL A 148 14.41 -26.64 -37.86
CA VAL A 148 15.80 -26.32 -37.56
C VAL A 148 16.07 -26.63 -36.09
N SER A 149 17.14 -27.37 -35.81
CA SER A 149 17.56 -27.75 -34.46
C SER A 149 19.03 -27.46 -34.18
N GLY A 150 19.49 -27.73 -32.95
CA GLY A 150 20.83 -27.38 -32.49
C GLY A 150 20.96 -25.88 -32.21
N ARG A 151 22.05 -25.25 -32.64
CA ARG A 151 22.21 -23.79 -32.60
C ARG A 151 21.59 -23.08 -33.81
N GLY A 152 20.95 -23.81 -34.72
CA GLY A 152 20.43 -23.31 -35.99
C GLY A 152 20.98 -24.04 -37.23
N GLU A 153 21.87 -25.02 -37.04
CA GLU A 153 22.61 -25.69 -38.12
C GLU A 153 21.95 -26.95 -38.68
N ASN A 154 21.10 -27.63 -37.89
CA ASN A 154 20.54 -28.92 -38.30
C ASN A 154 19.20 -28.71 -38.99
N LEU A 155 19.18 -28.85 -40.32
CA LEU A 155 18.01 -28.64 -41.16
C LEU A 155 17.31 -29.96 -41.50
N GLU A 156 16.02 -30.02 -41.23
CA GLU A 156 15.09 -31.06 -41.68
C GLU A 156 14.04 -30.38 -42.57
N PHE A 157 14.07 -30.62 -43.88
CA PHE A 157 13.09 -30.04 -44.80
C PHE A 157 11.71 -30.65 -44.59
N ILE A 158 10.70 -29.78 -44.53
CA ILE A 158 9.29 -30.16 -44.36
C ILE A 158 8.47 -29.61 -45.53
N ASP A 159 7.18 -29.90 -45.56
CA ASP A 159 6.27 -29.30 -46.53
C ASP A 159 6.40 -27.77 -46.53
N ASP A 160 6.42 -27.17 -47.71
CA ASP A 160 6.54 -25.72 -47.81
C ASP A 160 5.35 -25.02 -47.13
N CYS A 161 5.67 -23.97 -46.36
CA CYS A 161 4.67 -23.07 -45.82
C CYS A 161 3.88 -22.46 -46.99
N PRO A 162 2.53 -22.47 -46.96
CA PRO A 162 1.75 -21.91 -48.05
C PRO A 162 1.99 -20.41 -48.22
N PHE A 163 1.84 -19.94 -49.45
CA PHE A 163 1.96 -18.53 -49.80
C PHE A 163 1.03 -17.65 -48.94
N ALA A 164 1.60 -16.57 -48.39
CA ALA A 164 0.89 -15.55 -47.65
C ALA A 164 1.60 -14.21 -47.77
N TYR A 165 0.84 -13.11 -47.68
CA TYR A 165 1.41 -11.77 -47.59
C TYR A 165 1.88 -11.51 -46.16
N LEU A 166 2.96 -10.76 -46.04
CA LEU A 166 3.58 -10.41 -44.77
C LEU A 166 3.76 -8.91 -44.68
N LEU A 167 3.49 -8.35 -43.50
CA LEU A 167 3.92 -7.01 -43.16
C LEU A 167 4.93 -7.08 -42.04
N LEU A 168 6.15 -6.61 -42.29
CA LEU A 168 7.22 -6.49 -41.30
C LEU A 168 7.16 -5.08 -40.71
N VAL A 169 7.19 -4.98 -39.38
CA VAL A 169 7.36 -3.73 -38.65
C VAL A 169 8.69 -3.81 -37.92
N ILE A 170 9.57 -2.85 -38.19
CA ILE A 170 10.93 -2.81 -37.65
C ILE A 170 11.03 -1.62 -36.69
N PRO A 171 11.07 -1.89 -35.38
CA PRO A 171 11.29 -0.87 -34.36
C PRO A 171 12.65 -0.19 -34.54
N SER A 172 12.77 1.04 -34.03
CA SER A 172 14.02 1.81 -34.06
C SER A 172 15.13 1.24 -33.17
N TYR A 173 14.78 0.40 -32.20
CA TYR A 173 15.76 -0.32 -31.39
C TYR A 173 16.28 -1.55 -32.13
N ARG A 174 17.55 -1.86 -31.89
CA ARG A 174 18.19 -3.09 -32.37
C ARG A 174 18.41 -4.01 -31.18
N ASN A 175 18.28 -5.31 -31.40
CA ASN A 175 18.56 -6.32 -30.37
C ASN A 175 19.89 -7.00 -30.69
N SER A 176 20.80 -7.04 -29.72
CA SER A 176 21.94 -7.94 -29.81
C SER A 176 21.44 -9.36 -29.55
N THR A 177 21.63 -10.27 -30.52
CA THR A 177 21.29 -11.69 -30.35
C THR A 177 21.94 -12.27 -29.09
N ALA A 178 23.21 -11.92 -28.83
CA ALA A 178 23.93 -12.38 -27.64
C ALA A 178 23.28 -11.87 -26.35
N GLU A 179 22.87 -10.60 -26.30
CA GLU A 179 22.22 -10.00 -25.12
C GLU A 179 20.85 -10.63 -24.86
N VAL A 180 20.07 -10.89 -25.90
CA VAL A 180 18.75 -11.54 -25.79
C VAL A 180 18.92 -12.94 -25.19
N PHE A 181 19.83 -13.75 -25.73
CA PHE A 181 20.08 -15.10 -25.20
C PHE A 181 20.74 -15.11 -23.82
N GLN A 182 21.64 -14.17 -23.52
CA GLN A 182 22.31 -14.09 -22.23
C GLN A 182 21.33 -13.81 -21.08
N ASN A 183 20.30 -12.99 -21.35
CA ASN A 183 19.26 -12.64 -20.37
C ASN A 183 18.04 -13.58 -20.42
N PHE A 184 18.02 -14.54 -21.35
CA PHE A 184 16.90 -15.45 -21.50
C PHE A 184 16.90 -16.54 -20.41
N VAL A 185 15.74 -16.77 -19.81
CA VAL A 185 15.53 -17.85 -18.84
C VAL A 185 14.68 -18.93 -19.49
N VAL A 186 15.29 -20.11 -19.66
CA VAL A 186 14.63 -21.28 -20.25
C VAL A 186 13.35 -21.61 -19.51
N HIS A 187 12.28 -21.86 -20.27
CA HIS A 187 10.99 -22.27 -19.75
C HIS A 187 10.33 -23.31 -20.66
N HIS A 188 9.51 -24.19 -20.08
CA HIS A 188 8.91 -25.31 -20.82
C HIS A 188 7.46 -25.06 -21.26
N ARG A 189 7.05 -23.79 -21.40
CA ARG A 189 5.65 -23.41 -21.74
C ARG A 189 5.25 -23.75 -23.18
N ASN A 190 6.23 -23.91 -24.08
CA ASN A 190 6.00 -24.09 -25.52
C ASN A 190 6.45 -25.45 -26.05
N VAL A 191 6.80 -26.38 -25.15
CA VAL A 191 7.17 -27.76 -25.51
C VAL A 191 6.09 -28.40 -26.38
N GLY A 192 6.51 -28.95 -27.51
CA GLY A 192 5.64 -29.64 -28.46
C GLY A 192 4.89 -28.74 -29.44
N LYS A 193 4.99 -27.41 -29.31
CA LYS A 193 4.33 -26.48 -30.26
C LYS A 193 4.97 -26.48 -31.64
N ILE A 194 6.27 -26.79 -31.76
CA ILE A 194 6.93 -26.97 -33.06
C ILE A 194 6.24 -28.09 -33.87
N SER A 195 6.04 -29.25 -33.26
CA SER A 195 5.35 -30.38 -33.93
C SER A 195 3.90 -30.06 -34.28
N GLN A 196 3.20 -29.29 -33.46
CA GLN A 196 1.85 -28.82 -33.81
C GLN A 196 1.88 -27.89 -35.03
N LEU A 197 2.80 -26.93 -35.05
CA LEU A 197 2.94 -25.99 -36.16
C LEU A 197 3.34 -26.71 -37.47
N GLU A 198 4.21 -27.72 -37.39
CA GLU A 198 4.56 -28.60 -38.50
C GLU A 198 3.32 -29.30 -39.10
N ALA A 199 2.43 -29.82 -38.25
CA ALA A 199 1.18 -30.43 -38.70
C ALA A 199 0.26 -29.43 -39.43
N GLU A 200 0.12 -28.20 -38.92
CA GLU A 200 -0.68 -27.17 -39.60
C GLU A 200 -0.08 -26.73 -40.94
N ILE A 201 1.26 -26.69 -41.02
CA ILE A 201 1.97 -26.43 -42.29
C ILE A 201 1.68 -27.56 -43.27
N LYS A 202 1.72 -28.81 -42.83
CA LYS A 202 1.37 -29.97 -43.67
C LYS A 202 -0.07 -29.91 -44.19
N GLU A 203 -1.04 -29.45 -43.39
CA GLU A 203 -2.41 -29.22 -43.87
C GLU A 203 -2.54 -28.02 -44.84
N GLY A 204 -1.60 -27.08 -44.78
CA GLY A 204 -1.55 -25.90 -45.64
C GLY A 204 -2.55 -24.81 -45.27
N ASN A 205 -3.15 -24.86 -44.07
CA ASN A 205 -4.14 -23.89 -43.63
C ASN A 205 -3.48 -22.67 -42.99
N ILE A 206 -3.39 -21.56 -43.74
CA ILE A 206 -2.68 -20.36 -43.29
C ILE A 206 -3.27 -19.73 -42.02
N ASN A 207 -4.58 -19.91 -41.76
CA ASN A 207 -5.19 -19.41 -40.53
C ASN A 207 -4.73 -20.20 -39.30
N LEU A 208 -4.64 -21.53 -39.42
CA LEU A 208 -4.19 -22.38 -38.33
C LEU A 208 -2.70 -22.15 -38.05
N ILE A 209 -1.88 -22.05 -39.12
CA ILE A 209 -0.48 -21.65 -39.02
C ILE A 209 -0.36 -20.31 -38.28
N ALA A 210 -1.10 -19.28 -38.69
CA ALA A 210 -1.06 -17.95 -38.07
C ALA A 210 -1.50 -17.94 -36.59
N LYS A 211 -2.38 -18.86 -36.17
CA LYS A 211 -2.77 -19.04 -34.76
C LYS A 211 -1.71 -19.76 -33.93
N LYS A 212 -0.83 -20.53 -34.57
CA LYS A 212 0.17 -21.39 -33.92
C LYS A 212 1.58 -20.82 -33.94
N ILE A 213 1.85 -19.74 -34.68
CA ILE A 213 3.16 -19.09 -34.65
C ILE A 213 3.52 -18.60 -33.24
N PHE A 214 4.80 -18.72 -32.87
CA PHE A 214 5.29 -18.30 -31.57
C PHE A 214 6.81 -18.10 -31.58
N ASN A 215 7.31 -17.38 -30.58
CA ASN A 215 8.73 -17.21 -30.36
C ASN A 215 9.01 -17.01 -28.86
N ASP A 216 9.82 -17.89 -28.26
CA ASP A 216 10.19 -17.84 -26.85
C ASP A 216 10.92 -16.53 -26.49
N LEU A 217 11.69 -15.98 -27.41
CA LEU A 217 12.48 -14.75 -27.22
C LEU A 217 11.61 -13.48 -27.15
N GLU A 218 10.28 -13.60 -27.27
CA GLU A 218 9.35 -12.51 -26.96
C GLU A 218 9.29 -12.19 -25.46
N VAL A 219 9.76 -13.11 -24.61
CA VAL A 219 9.81 -12.95 -23.16
C VAL A 219 11.17 -12.36 -22.79
N GLY A 220 11.19 -11.09 -22.40
CA GLY A 220 12.42 -10.38 -22.03
C GLY A 220 12.17 -8.90 -21.74
N PRO A 221 13.25 -8.10 -21.57
CA PRO A 221 13.15 -6.68 -21.21
C PRO A 221 12.29 -5.84 -22.17
N ARG A 222 12.20 -6.25 -23.44
CA ARG A 222 11.45 -5.55 -24.51
C ARG A 222 10.06 -6.14 -24.79
N GLN A 223 9.55 -7.01 -23.91
CA GLN A 223 8.29 -7.72 -24.13
C GLN A 223 7.10 -6.76 -24.34
N SER A 224 7.09 -5.60 -23.67
CA SER A 224 6.03 -4.60 -23.82
C SER A 224 6.02 -3.98 -25.23
N GLU A 225 7.18 -3.60 -25.77
CA GLU A 225 7.26 -3.02 -27.13
C GLU A 225 6.94 -4.06 -28.20
N ILE A 226 7.43 -5.30 -28.05
CA ILE A 226 7.11 -6.40 -28.98
C ILE A 226 5.60 -6.66 -28.98
N ASN A 227 4.98 -6.78 -27.80
CA ASN A 227 3.54 -7.00 -27.67
C ASN A 227 2.73 -5.86 -28.28
N ARG A 228 3.17 -4.60 -28.12
CA ARG A 228 2.53 -3.44 -28.73
C ARG A 228 2.55 -3.54 -30.25
N THR A 229 3.70 -3.87 -30.85
CA THR A 229 3.81 -4.03 -32.31
C THR A 229 2.96 -5.19 -32.82
N LYS A 230 2.95 -6.33 -32.11
CA LYS A 230 2.08 -7.47 -32.44
C LYS A 230 0.60 -7.07 -32.42
N GLN A 231 0.17 -6.37 -31.38
CA GLN A 231 -1.20 -5.87 -31.28
C GLN A 231 -1.55 -4.87 -32.37
N MET A 232 -0.63 -3.98 -32.75
CA MET A 232 -0.82 -3.05 -33.86
C MET A 232 -1.07 -3.79 -35.18
N LEU A 233 -0.28 -4.84 -35.47
CA LEU A 233 -0.46 -5.68 -36.66
C LEU A 233 -1.80 -6.43 -36.65
N LEU A 234 -2.17 -7.03 -35.51
CA LEU A 234 -3.45 -7.72 -35.35
C LEU A 234 -4.64 -6.76 -35.52
N GLN A 235 -4.60 -5.57 -34.90
CA GLN A 235 -5.61 -4.53 -35.07
C GLN A 235 -5.68 -3.98 -36.50
N ALA A 236 -4.57 -4.04 -37.25
CA ALA A 236 -4.53 -3.66 -38.65
C ALA A 236 -5.14 -4.73 -39.58
N GLY A 237 -5.31 -5.96 -39.08
CA GLY A 237 -5.98 -7.08 -39.76
C GLY A 237 -5.10 -8.29 -40.03
N ALA A 238 -3.95 -8.43 -39.36
CA ALA A 238 -3.13 -9.64 -39.46
C ALA A 238 -3.86 -10.85 -38.83
N LEU A 239 -3.74 -12.02 -39.46
CA LEU A 239 -4.26 -13.30 -38.97
C LEU A 239 -3.50 -13.81 -37.73
N GLY A 240 -2.22 -13.45 -37.65
CA GLY A 240 -1.30 -13.78 -36.58
C GLY A 240 -0.10 -12.85 -36.65
N SER A 241 0.58 -12.65 -35.52
CA SER A 241 1.80 -11.84 -35.46
C SER A 241 2.81 -12.44 -34.49
N SER A 242 4.09 -12.38 -34.84
CA SER A 242 5.20 -12.90 -34.03
C SER A 242 6.48 -12.11 -34.26
N LEU A 243 7.37 -12.10 -33.26
CA LEU A 243 8.77 -11.75 -33.44
C LEU A 243 9.47 -12.81 -34.30
N THR A 244 10.38 -12.40 -35.19
CA THR A 244 11.27 -13.34 -35.90
C THR A 244 12.68 -13.33 -35.32
N GLY A 245 13.23 -14.53 -35.05
CA GLY A 245 14.54 -14.70 -34.42
C GLY A 245 14.66 -13.96 -33.07
N SER A 246 15.82 -13.37 -32.82
CA SER A 246 16.06 -12.47 -31.67
C SER A 246 15.48 -11.05 -31.86
N GLY A 247 14.81 -10.78 -32.98
CA GLY A 247 14.28 -9.46 -33.32
C GLY A 247 15.30 -8.52 -33.98
N SER A 248 14.96 -7.25 -34.18
CA SER A 248 13.74 -6.58 -33.68
C SER A 248 12.49 -6.66 -34.58
N ALA A 249 12.55 -7.26 -35.77
CA ALA A 249 11.37 -7.30 -36.65
C ALA A 249 10.23 -8.14 -36.08
N VAL A 250 9.04 -7.57 -36.12
CA VAL A 250 7.79 -8.26 -35.83
C VAL A 250 6.99 -8.33 -37.13
N TYR A 251 6.53 -9.52 -37.49
CA TYR A 251 5.76 -9.71 -38.71
C TYR A 251 4.29 -10.02 -38.41
N GLY A 252 3.41 -9.66 -39.34
CA GLY A 252 2.02 -10.07 -39.37
C GLY A 252 1.70 -10.83 -40.66
N ILE A 253 0.92 -11.92 -40.55
CA ILE A 253 0.49 -12.72 -41.70
C ILE A 253 -0.84 -12.20 -42.22
N PHE A 254 -0.95 -12.01 -43.53
CA PHE A 254 -2.15 -11.54 -44.23
C PHE A 254 -2.52 -12.50 -45.35
N PHE A 255 -3.82 -12.70 -45.51
CA PHE A 255 -4.33 -13.64 -46.49
C PHE A 255 -4.15 -13.15 -47.93
N ASN A 256 -4.36 -11.87 -48.18
CA ASN A 256 -4.26 -11.28 -49.52
C ASN A 256 -3.62 -9.90 -49.51
N GLU A 257 -3.18 -9.47 -50.69
CA GLU A 257 -2.49 -8.21 -50.89
C GLU A 257 -3.30 -7.00 -50.44
N LYS A 258 -4.60 -7.00 -50.73
CA LYS A 258 -5.51 -5.90 -50.37
C LYS A 258 -5.55 -5.69 -48.86
N GLN A 259 -5.60 -6.77 -48.08
CA GLN A 259 -5.55 -6.68 -46.61
C GLN A 259 -4.19 -6.14 -46.15
N ALA A 260 -3.10 -6.68 -46.69
CA ALA A 260 -1.75 -6.28 -46.30
C ALA A 260 -1.48 -4.80 -46.62
N ARG A 261 -1.89 -4.31 -47.80
CA ARG A 261 -1.78 -2.89 -48.20
C ARG A 261 -2.66 -1.97 -47.36
N ASN A 262 -3.88 -2.39 -47.03
CA ASN A 262 -4.74 -1.63 -46.13
C ASN A 262 -4.15 -1.53 -44.72
N ALA A 263 -3.54 -2.62 -44.24
CA ALA A 263 -2.84 -2.63 -42.96
C ALA A 263 -1.60 -1.74 -42.98
N GLU A 264 -0.80 -1.82 -44.04
CA GLU A 264 0.37 -0.96 -44.28
C GLU A 264 0.00 0.53 -44.22
N ALA A 265 -1.03 0.95 -44.96
CA ALA A 265 -1.50 2.33 -44.97
C ALA A 265 -1.97 2.80 -43.57
N LYS A 266 -2.70 1.94 -42.83
CA LYS A 266 -3.14 2.24 -41.47
C LYS A 266 -1.97 2.42 -40.50
N LEU A 267 -0.92 1.61 -40.64
CA LEU A 267 0.22 1.63 -39.74
C LEU A 267 1.17 2.79 -40.05
N LYS A 268 1.41 3.11 -41.33
CA LYS A 268 2.19 4.29 -41.74
C LYS A 268 1.65 5.60 -41.16
N ASN A 269 0.34 5.70 -40.93
CA ASN A 269 -0.29 6.87 -40.30
C ASN A 269 -0.17 6.89 -38.76
N LYS A 270 0.25 5.79 -38.12
CA LYS A 270 0.26 5.62 -36.66
C LYS A 270 1.65 5.50 -36.06
N THR A 271 2.66 5.18 -36.85
CA THR A 271 4.03 4.94 -36.39
C THR A 271 5.05 5.44 -37.40
N ASN A 272 6.19 5.91 -36.90
CA ASN A 272 7.35 6.28 -37.71
C ASN A 272 8.32 5.09 -37.90
N GLN A 273 7.93 3.89 -37.46
CA GLN A 273 8.72 2.68 -37.66
C GLN A 273 8.78 2.29 -39.14
N GLU A 274 9.87 1.63 -39.53
CA GLU A 274 10.00 1.11 -40.89
C GLU A 274 9.03 -0.06 -41.08
N ILE A 275 8.28 -0.02 -42.18
CA ILE A 275 7.25 -1.00 -42.52
C ILE A 275 7.54 -1.53 -43.92
N ILE A 276 7.66 -2.86 -44.05
CA ILE A 276 7.96 -3.53 -45.32
C ILE A 276 6.86 -4.54 -45.64
N LEU A 277 6.23 -4.37 -46.79
CA LEU A 277 5.32 -5.35 -47.38
C LEU A 277 6.12 -6.39 -48.18
N THR A 278 5.90 -7.66 -47.91
CA THR A 278 6.54 -8.80 -48.58
C THR A 278 5.61 -10.01 -48.58
N SER A 279 6.10 -11.20 -48.93
CA SER A 279 5.34 -12.45 -48.90
C SER A 279 6.24 -13.64 -48.57
N ILE A 280 5.63 -14.71 -48.09
CA ILE A 280 6.28 -16.02 -47.98
C ILE A 280 6.67 -16.48 -49.39
N ARG A 281 7.93 -16.88 -49.56
CA ARG A 281 8.45 -17.39 -50.83
C ARG A 281 8.01 -18.85 -50.99
N SER A 282 6.84 -19.06 -51.56
CA SER A 282 6.25 -20.39 -51.75
C SER A 282 5.34 -20.44 -52.96
N HIS A 283 5.40 -21.55 -53.70
CA HIS A 283 4.47 -21.83 -54.80
C HIS A 283 3.21 -22.56 -54.33
N ARG A 284 3.17 -23.02 -53.08
CA ARG A 284 2.03 -23.74 -52.51
C ARG A 284 0.92 -22.76 -52.16
N LYS A 285 -0.26 -22.93 -52.77
CA LYS A 285 -1.44 -22.12 -52.43
C LYS A 285 -1.95 -22.46 -51.02
N PRO A 286 -2.41 -21.48 -50.24
CA PRO A 286 -3.03 -21.75 -48.95
C PRO A 286 -4.32 -22.55 -49.12
N ASN A 287 -4.50 -23.56 -48.28
CA ASN A 287 -5.74 -24.28 -48.14
C ASN A 287 -6.74 -23.44 -47.32
N LEU A 288 -7.92 -23.23 -47.88
CA LEU A 288 -8.96 -22.37 -47.32
C LEU A 288 -10.22 -23.13 -46.91
N THR A 289 -10.16 -24.46 -46.84
CA THR A 289 -11.23 -25.24 -46.22
C THR A 289 -11.46 -24.76 -44.78
N ASN A 290 -12.71 -24.46 -44.44
CA ASN A 290 -13.13 -23.84 -43.17
C ASN A 290 -12.59 -22.41 -42.93
N PHE A 291 -12.17 -21.71 -43.99
CA PHE A 291 -11.90 -20.28 -43.94
C PHE A 291 -13.23 -19.54 -43.78
N THR A 292 -13.59 -19.22 -42.54
CA THR A 292 -14.61 -18.21 -42.26
C THR A 292 -13.93 -16.84 -42.24
N TRP A 293 -14.58 -15.84 -42.86
CA TRP A 293 -14.24 -14.43 -42.70
C TRP A 293 -14.56 -13.92 -41.29
N GLU A 294 -14.29 -14.73 -40.27
CA GLU A 294 -14.46 -14.38 -38.87
C GLU A 294 -13.46 -13.29 -38.51
N GLN A 295 -13.93 -12.09 -38.83
CA GLN A 295 -13.60 -10.80 -38.29
C GLN A 295 -12.09 -10.58 -38.19
N ILE A 296 -11.55 -9.79 -39.13
CA ILE A 296 -10.63 -8.69 -38.72
C ILE A 296 -11.18 -8.24 -37.38
N PRO A 297 -10.48 -8.40 -36.24
CA PRO A 297 -11.08 -8.13 -34.94
C PRO A 297 -11.69 -6.74 -35.08
N LYS A 298 -13.02 -6.70 -35.17
CA LYS A 298 -13.72 -5.44 -35.38
C LYS A 298 -13.23 -4.61 -34.23
N LYS A 299 -12.68 -3.42 -34.49
CA LYS A 299 -12.26 -2.49 -33.44
C LYS A 299 -13.24 -2.68 -32.28
N PRO A 300 -12.80 -3.15 -31.10
CA PRO A 300 -13.72 -3.71 -30.12
C PRO A 300 -14.84 -2.71 -29.90
N GLN A 301 -16.05 -3.07 -30.35
CA GLN A 301 -17.20 -2.20 -30.28
C GLN A 301 -17.76 -2.34 -28.88
N ILE A 302 -17.96 -1.19 -28.25
CA ILE A 302 -18.54 -1.11 -26.92
C ILE A 302 -20.03 -1.41 -27.07
N LEU A 303 -20.46 -2.54 -26.52
CA LEU A 303 -21.86 -2.97 -26.50
C LEU A 303 -22.64 -2.33 -25.35
N ALA A 304 -21.98 -2.19 -24.19
CA ALA A 304 -22.55 -1.58 -23.01
C ALA A 304 -21.44 -0.95 -22.18
N THR A 305 -21.78 0.07 -21.40
CA THR A 305 -20.85 0.74 -20.49
C THR A 305 -21.54 0.97 -19.16
N THR A 306 -20.80 0.76 -18.08
CA THR A 306 -21.23 1.15 -16.72
C THR A 306 -20.04 1.72 -15.96
N GLU A 307 -20.33 2.56 -14.96
CA GLU A 307 -19.33 3.08 -14.04
C GLU A 307 -19.51 2.38 -12.69
N GLY A 308 -18.39 2.03 -12.05
CA GLY A 308 -18.37 1.45 -10.72
C GLY A 308 -17.43 2.22 -9.78
N LYS A 309 -17.60 1.96 -8.49
CA LYS A 309 -16.73 2.49 -7.43
C LYS A 309 -16.13 1.32 -6.65
N ALA A 310 -14.81 1.29 -6.57
CA ALA A 310 -14.07 0.35 -5.73
C ALA A 310 -13.86 0.97 -4.37
N THR A 311 -14.44 0.37 -3.33
CA THR A 311 -14.32 0.80 -1.94
C THR A 311 -13.11 0.16 -1.29
N ALA A 312 -12.31 0.96 -0.58
CA ALA A 312 -11.16 0.45 0.16
C ALA A 312 -11.60 -0.23 1.47
N PHE A 313 -10.82 -1.22 1.90
CA PHE A 313 -11.01 -1.90 3.17
C PHE A 313 -9.77 -1.81 4.04
N ILE A 314 -9.97 -1.86 5.36
CA ILE A 314 -8.90 -2.05 6.34
C ILE A 314 -9.16 -3.30 7.16
N ALA A 315 -8.09 -4.02 7.49
CA ALA A 315 -8.15 -5.13 8.43
C ALA A 315 -8.18 -4.60 9.86
N LEU A 316 -9.29 -4.81 10.58
CA LEU A 316 -9.41 -4.57 12.02
C LEU A 316 -8.86 -5.76 12.82
N GLY A 317 -8.95 -6.96 12.26
CA GLY A 317 -8.43 -8.20 12.83
C GLY A 317 -7.77 -9.03 11.75
N TYR A 318 -6.57 -9.55 11.99
CA TYR A 318 -5.95 -10.55 11.10
C TYR A 318 -5.26 -11.61 11.95
N HIS A 319 -5.49 -12.89 11.67
CA HIS A 319 -4.92 -13.99 12.44
C HIS A 319 -4.51 -15.13 11.52
N ARG A 320 -3.21 -15.40 11.40
CA ARG A 320 -2.68 -16.49 10.58
C ARG A 320 -2.43 -17.74 11.44
N ILE A 321 -3.02 -18.86 11.03
CA ILE A 321 -2.89 -20.17 11.67
C ILE A 321 -2.25 -21.10 10.64
N TRP A 322 -0.95 -21.42 10.80
CA TRP A 322 -0.23 -22.33 9.90
C TRP A 322 -0.31 -21.91 8.42
N ASP A 323 -1.12 -22.61 7.62
CA ASP A 323 -1.34 -22.44 6.18
C ASP A 323 -2.58 -21.61 5.82
N HIS A 324 -3.39 -21.19 6.79
CA HIS A 324 -4.60 -20.40 6.59
C HIS A 324 -4.65 -19.15 7.48
N TYR A 325 -5.60 -18.25 7.22
CA TYR A 325 -5.81 -17.03 7.99
C TYR A 325 -7.29 -16.70 8.18
N ARG A 326 -7.58 -15.99 9.28
CA ARG A 326 -8.85 -15.31 9.52
C ARG A 326 -8.66 -13.80 9.41
N LEU A 327 -9.59 -13.13 8.76
CA LEU A 327 -9.57 -11.70 8.50
C LEU A 327 -10.89 -11.08 8.97
N ILE A 328 -10.83 -10.03 9.77
CA ILE A 328 -11.95 -9.14 10.05
C ILE A 328 -11.66 -7.80 9.38
N ALA A 329 -12.43 -7.47 8.36
CA ALA A 329 -12.25 -6.26 7.55
C ALA A 329 -13.44 -5.32 7.67
N THR A 330 -13.21 -4.03 7.48
CA THR A 330 -14.27 -3.01 7.40
C THR A 330 -14.03 -2.05 6.25
N PRO A 331 -15.09 -1.60 5.55
CA PRO A 331 -14.97 -0.58 4.51
C PRO A 331 -14.62 0.78 5.09
N VAL A 332 -13.94 1.60 4.29
CA VAL A 332 -13.64 3.00 4.58
C VAL A 332 -14.22 3.91 3.50
N SER A 333 -14.42 5.19 3.82
CA SER A 333 -15.03 6.19 2.91
C SER A 333 -14.21 6.52 1.66
N THR A 334 -13.04 5.91 1.50
CA THR A 334 -12.17 6.10 0.34
C THR A 334 -12.55 5.15 -0.78
N THR A 335 -12.87 5.72 -1.93
CA THR A 335 -13.26 4.99 -3.13
C THR A 335 -12.43 5.43 -4.33
N ASN A 336 -12.38 4.60 -5.37
CA ASN A 336 -11.87 4.96 -6.68
C ASN A 336 -12.90 4.60 -7.76
N THR A 337 -13.06 5.44 -8.78
CA THR A 337 -13.98 5.17 -9.88
C THR A 337 -13.30 4.40 -11.01
N PHE A 338 -14.09 3.58 -11.68
CA PHE A 338 -13.67 2.86 -12.87
C PHE A 338 -14.82 2.72 -13.85
N LEU A 339 -14.49 2.55 -15.12
CA LEU A 339 -15.42 2.28 -16.20
C LEU A 339 -15.30 0.81 -16.62
N ILE A 340 -16.44 0.13 -16.74
CA ILE A 340 -16.54 -1.19 -17.37
C ILE A 340 -17.18 -1.00 -18.73
N GLN A 341 -16.55 -1.53 -19.77
CA GLN A 341 -17.09 -1.59 -21.12
C GLN A 341 -17.17 -3.05 -21.56
N LYS A 342 -18.37 -3.51 -21.90
CA LYS A 342 -18.57 -4.81 -22.56
C LYS A 342 -18.27 -4.68 -24.03
N LEU A 343 -17.48 -5.59 -24.56
CA LEU A 343 -17.02 -5.59 -25.94
C LEU A 343 -17.66 -6.73 -26.73
N ASN A 344 -17.86 -6.50 -28.02
CA ASN A 344 -18.41 -7.49 -28.95
C ASN A 344 -17.45 -8.64 -29.31
N VAL A 345 -16.19 -8.55 -28.88
CA VAL A 345 -15.14 -9.54 -29.12
C VAL A 345 -14.55 -9.97 -27.78
N ALA A 346 -14.27 -11.25 -27.59
CA ALA A 346 -13.76 -11.83 -26.35
C ALA A 346 -12.31 -11.42 -26.05
N VAL A 347 -12.10 -10.15 -25.69
CA VAL A 347 -10.80 -9.58 -25.32
C VAL A 347 -10.84 -8.99 -23.93
N CYS A 348 -9.74 -9.09 -23.20
CA CYS A 348 -9.55 -8.45 -21.90
C CYS A 348 -8.60 -7.26 -22.06
N GLU A 349 -9.04 -6.06 -21.68
CA GLU A 349 -8.24 -4.84 -21.69
C GLU A 349 -8.34 -4.13 -20.34
N ILE A 350 -7.22 -3.80 -19.69
CA ILE A 350 -7.19 -3.02 -18.45
C ILE A 350 -6.29 -1.82 -18.61
N LYS A 351 -6.82 -0.65 -18.29
CA LYS A 351 -6.12 0.63 -18.34
C LYS A 351 -6.12 1.32 -16.98
N TYR A 352 -4.96 1.83 -16.58
CA TYR A 352 -4.83 2.76 -15.47
C TYR A 352 -4.49 4.14 -16.04
N GLY A 353 -5.46 5.04 -16.09
CA GLY A 353 -5.34 6.24 -16.93
C GLY A 353 -5.07 5.86 -18.40
N GLU A 354 -3.98 6.35 -18.98
CA GLU A 354 -3.61 6.06 -20.39
C GLU A 354 -2.71 4.82 -20.57
N GLU A 355 -2.28 4.18 -19.48
CA GLU A 355 -1.32 3.05 -19.54
C GLU A 355 -2.04 1.70 -19.55
N ASP A 356 -1.68 0.84 -20.51
CA ASP A 356 -2.08 -0.57 -20.53
C ASP A 356 -1.21 -1.37 -19.56
N ILE A 357 -1.82 -2.10 -18.63
CA ILE A 357 -1.11 -2.87 -17.61
C ILE A 357 -1.56 -4.34 -17.64
N LYS A 358 -0.59 -5.26 -17.56
CA LYS A 358 -0.82 -6.69 -17.35
C LYS A 358 -0.34 -7.07 -15.95
N ASP A 359 -1.19 -6.80 -14.97
CA ASP A 359 -0.97 -7.13 -13.55
C ASP A 359 -1.86 -8.31 -13.10
N ASP A 360 -1.91 -8.58 -11.79
CA ASP A 360 -2.75 -9.67 -11.24
C ASP A 360 -4.24 -9.47 -11.56
N LEU A 361 -4.72 -8.22 -11.58
CA LEU A 361 -6.10 -7.90 -11.95
C LEU A 361 -6.40 -8.31 -13.40
N PHE A 362 -5.44 -8.13 -14.32
CA PHE A 362 -5.59 -8.56 -15.71
C PHE A 362 -5.86 -10.07 -15.83
N GLU A 363 -5.09 -10.91 -15.13
CA GLU A 363 -5.30 -12.36 -15.17
C GLU A 363 -6.62 -12.76 -14.50
N GLN A 364 -7.03 -12.05 -13.45
CA GLN A 364 -8.33 -12.26 -12.80
C GLN A 364 -9.51 -11.92 -13.75
N ILE A 365 -9.50 -10.76 -14.41
CA ILE A 365 -10.55 -10.36 -15.36
C ILE A 365 -10.54 -11.26 -16.60
N LYS A 366 -9.36 -11.70 -17.06
CA LYS A 366 -9.26 -12.65 -18.16
C LYS A 366 -10.01 -13.96 -17.87
N LYS A 367 -9.97 -14.48 -16.63
CA LYS A 367 -10.78 -15.65 -16.25
C LYS A 367 -12.28 -15.41 -16.44
N ILE A 368 -12.77 -14.19 -16.21
CA ILE A 368 -14.17 -13.82 -16.46
C ILE A 368 -14.46 -13.82 -17.96
N VAL A 369 -13.57 -13.25 -18.78
CA VAL A 369 -13.70 -13.25 -20.25
C VAL A 369 -13.70 -14.68 -20.79
N ASP A 370 -12.79 -15.53 -20.32
CA ASP A 370 -12.67 -16.94 -20.73
C ASP A 370 -13.91 -17.75 -20.33
N LYS A 371 -14.50 -17.48 -19.14
CA LYS A 371 -15.72 -18.16 -18.68
C LYS A 371 -16.97 -17.71 -19.44
N THR A 372 -17.10 -16.43 -19.73
CA THR A 372 -18.33 -15.84 -20.29
C THR A 372 -18.33 -15.72 -21.81
N GLY A 373 -17.14 -15.76 -22.43
CA GLY A 373 -16.94 -15.43 -23.84
C GLY A 373 -17.19 -13.96 -24.17
N GLN A 374 -17.43 -13.09 -23.17
CA GLN A 374 -17.71 -11.67 -23.36
C GLN A 374 -16.45 -10.85 -23.15
N GLY A 375 -16.12 -9.95 -24.08
CA GLY A 375 -14.98 -9.07 -23.89
C GLY A 375 -15.25 -7.99 -22.86
N LEU A 376 -14.21 -7.61 -22.12
CA LEU A 376 -14.26 -6.59 -21.09
C LEU A 376 -13.09 -5.63 -21.26
N ARG A 377 -13.39 -4.33 -21.29
CA ARG A 377 -12.42 -3.26 -21.09
C ARG A 377 -12.71 -2.55 -19.78
N ILE A 378 -11.71 -2.50 -18.90
CA ILE A 378 -11.77 -1.81 -17.62
C ILE A 378 -10.85 -0.58 -17.68
N HIS A 379 -11.40 0.60 -17.42
CA HIS A 379 -10.62 1.84 -17.31
C HIS A 379 -10.68 2.32 -15.86
N ILE A 380 -9.58 2.23 -15.14
CA ILE A 380 -9.48 2.70 -13.76
C ILE A 380 -8.99 4.14 -13.78
N ASN A 381 -9.79 5.06 -13.25
CA ASN A 381 -9.50 6.50 -13.21
C ASN A 381 -8.48 6.84 -12.10
N ALA A 382 -7.33 6.16 -12.07
CA ALA A 382 -6.28 6.40 -11.09
C ALA A 382 -5.08 7.11 -11.74
N LYS A 383 -4.98 8.43 -11.56
CA LYS A 383 -3.82 9.24 -11.98
C LYS A 383 -2.55 9.01 -11.12
N HIS A 384 -2.34 7.79 -10.60
CA HIS A 384 -1.29 7.44 -9.66
C HIS A 384 -1.34 8.20 -8.33
N GLN A 385 -2.25 7.80 -7.45
CA GLN A 385 -1.88 7.67 -6.03
C GLN A 385 -2.17 6.24 -5.61
N LYS A 386 -1.09 5.45 -5.43
CA LYS A 386 -1.14 4.34 -4.48
C LYS A 386 -1.61 4.99 -3.18
N LEU A 387 -2.88 4.82 -2.81
CA LEU A 387 -3.47 5.22 -1.52
C LEU A 387 -2.81 4.42 -0.39
N LEU A 388 -1.48 4.49 -0.33
CA LEU A 388 -0.59 3.61 0.38
C LEU A 388 -0.93 2.12 0.18
N GLY A 389 -1.59 1.71 -0.91
CA GLY A 389 -2.05 0.34 -1.14
C GLY A 389 -3.31 -0.07 -0.35
N LEU A 390 -4.21 0.87 -0.04
CA LEU A 390 -5.54 0.59 0.54
C LEU A 390 -6.51 -0.02 -0.46
N LEU A 391 -6.35 0.29 -1.75
CA LEU A 391 -7.01 -0.39 -2.85
C LEU A 391 -5.99 -1.34 -3.49
N ASN A 392 -6.34 -2.63 -3.53
CA ASN A 392 -5.58 -3.71 -4.15
C ASN A 392 -6.42 -4.32 -5.30
N PRO A 393 -5.85 -5.21 -6.12
CA PRO A 393 -6.57 -5.88 -7.20
C PRO A 393 -7.89 -6.54 -6.76
N ASP A 394 -7.92 -7.21 -5.61
CA ASP A 394 -9.11 -7.90 -5.10
C ASP A 394 -10.28 -6.95 -4.82
N HIS A 395 -10.01 -5.75 -4.30
CA HIS A 395 -11.05 -4.73 -4.11
C HIS A 395 -11.63 -4.23 -5.45
N TYR A 396 -10.79 -4.10 -6.48
CA TYR A 396 -11.26 -3.75 -7.82
C TYR A 396 -12.06 -4.91 -8.44
N LEU A 397 -11.56 -6.14 -8.34
CA LEU A 397 -12.23 -7.32 -8.86
C LEU A 397 -13.64 -7.47 -8.25
N ALA A 398 -13.76 -7.37 -6.92
CA ALA A 398 -15.03 -7.43 -6.22
C ALA A 398 -16.03 -6.38 -6.72
N ALA A 399 -15.58 -5.13 -6.82
CA ALA A 399 -16.40 -4.04 -7.32
C ALA A 399 -16.75 -4.20 -8.80
N ILE A 400 -15.84 -4.73 -9.62
CA ILE A 400 -16.09 -4.99 -11.05
C ILE A 400 -17.17 -6.05 -11.19
N ILE A 401 -17.02 -7.21 -10.53
CA ILE A 401 -17.98 -8.33 -10.60
C ILE A 401 -19.38 -7.86 -10.17
N LYS A 402 -19.47 -7.10 -9.07
CA LYS A 402 -20.75 -6.52 -8.59
C LYS A 402 -21.45 -5.63 -9.63
N ASN A 403 -20.70 -4.96 -10.50
CA ASN A 403 -21.24 -4.06 -11.52
C ASN A 403 -21.42 -4.73 -12.90
N LEU A 404 -21.09 -6.02 -13.06
CA LEU A 404 -21.22 -6.73 -14.33
C LEU A 404 -22.70 -6.92 -14.76
N ASP A 405 -23.63 -6.99 -13.81
CA ASP A 405 -25.06 -7.14 -14.13
C ASP A 405 -25.58 -5.98 -15.00
N ALA A 406 -25.06 -4.76 -14.77
CA ALA A 406 -25.41 -3.57 -15.54
C ALA A 406 -24.99 -3.64 -17.02
N VAL A 407 -24.06 -4.53 -17.36
CA VAL A 407 -23.66 -4.81 -18.75
C VAL A 407 -24.16 -6.18 -19.25
N GLY A 408 -25.09 -6.79 -18.52
CA GLY A 408 -25.72 -8.06 -18.88
C GLY A 408 -24.76 -9.25 -18.78
N ILE A 409 -23.94 -9.30 -17.73
CA ILE A 409 -23.15 -10.47 -17.32
C ILE A 409 -23.50 -10.77 -15.87
N ASN A 410 -24.05 -11.97 -15.61
CA ASN A 410 -24.59 -12.34 -14.31
C ASN A 410 -23.50 -12.45 -13.24
N SER A 411 -23.45 -11.51 -12.29
CA SER A 411 -22.43 -11.46 -11.24
C SER A 411 -22.41 -12.72 -10.35
N GLN A 412 -23.57 -13.33 -10.11
CA GLN A 412 -23.72 -14.54 -9.28
C GLN A 412 -23.06 -15.78 -9.90
N GLU A 413 -22.93 -15.84 -11.22
CA GLU A 413 -22.21 -16.90 -11.92
C GLU A 413 -20.69 -16.70 -11.90
N ILE A 414 -20.24 -15.47 -11.63
CA ILE A 414 -18.83 -15.08 -11.67
C ILE A 414 -18.15 -15.17 -10.30
N PHE A 415 -18.83 -14.80 -9.21
CA PHE A 415 -18.26 -14.91 -7.86
C PHE A 415 -17.68 -16.30 -7.53
N PRO A 416 -18.32 -17.44 -7.90
CA PRO A 416 -17.78 -18.78 -7.63
C PRO A 416 -16.45 -19.11 -8.32
N LEU A 417 -15.98 -18.30 -9.27
CA LEU A 417 -14.66 -18.45 -9.90
C LEU A 417 -13.51 -18.01 -9.01
N PHE A 418 -13.80 -17.30 -7.91
CA PHE A 418 -12.82 -16.67 -7.03
C PHE A 418 -13.05 -17.07 -5.56
N PRO A 419 -12.08 -16.81 -4.66
CA PRO A 419 -12.28 -17.01 -3.23
C PRO A 419 -13.48 -16.20 -2.72
N ALA A 420 -14.20 -16.71 -1.72
CA ALA A 420 -15.38 -16.05 -1.16
C ALA A 420 -15.05 -14.68 -0.51
N LEU A 421 -13.75 -14.41 -0.26
CA LEU A 421 -13.24 -13.10 0.12
C LEU A 421 -13.62 -11.99 -0.90
N ILE A 422 -13.62 -12.30 -2.20
CA ILE A 422 -13.97 -11.33 -3.26
C ILE A 422 -15.44 -10.93 -3.14
N GLU A 423 -16.33 -11.90 -2.89
CA GLU A 423 -17.74 -11.65 -2.64
C GLU A 423 -17.97 -10.88 -1.34
N ALA A 424 -17.20 -11.19 -0.29
CA ALA A 424 -17.23 -10.46 0.97
C ALA A 424 -16.89 -8.98 0.77
N TYR A 425 -15.89 -8.64 -0.05
CA TYR A 425 -15.58 -7.25 -0.40
C TYR A 425 -16.70 -6.56 -1.18
N ALA A 426 -17.41 -7.28 -2.07
CA ALA A 426 -18.52 -6.72 -2.83
C ALA A 426 -19.73 -6.33 -1.96
N SER A 427 -19.85 -6.92 -0.76
CA SER A 427 -20.92 -6.60 0.20
C SER A 427 -20.86 -5.16 0.73
N GLU A 428 -19.67 -4.53 0.71
CA GLU A 428 -19.44 -3.20 1.33
C GLU A 428 -19.87 -3.13 2.81
N GLN A 429 -19.81 -4.25 3.52
CA GLN A 429 -20.06 -4.34 4.97
C GLN A 429 -18.81 -4.84 5.69
N SER A 430 -18.76 -4.66 7.01
CA SER A 430 -17.73 -5.31 7.82
C SER A 430 -17.99 -6.82 7.81
N PHE A 431 -16.94 -7.63 7.66
CA PHE A 431 -17.06 -9.08 7.57
C PHE A 431 -15.91 -9.79 8.28
N GLU A 432 -16.14 -11.05 8.63
CA GLU A 432 -15.13 -12.04 8.98
C GLU A 432 -14.96 -13.03 7.83
N PHE A 433 -13.73 -13.35 7.42
CA PHE A 433 -13.41 -14.36 6.42
C PHE A 433 -12.43 -15.39 7.00
N ASP A 434 -12.67 -16.67 6.71
CA ASP A 434 -11.78 -17.78 7.05
C ASP A 434 -11.24 -18.43 5.78
N SER A 435 -9.93 -18.31 5.55
CA SER A 435 -9.29 -18.83 4.34
C SER A 435 -9.19 -20.36 4.30
N LYS A 436 -9.42 -21.04 5.42
CA LYS A 436 -9.40 -22.52 5.47
C LYS A 436 -10.70 -23.10 4.93
N THR A 437 -11.82 -22.52 5.33
CA THR A 437 -13.15 -22.95 4.87
C THR A 437 -13.59 -22.22 3.61
N ASN A 438 -12.89 -21.14 3.23
CA ASN A 438 -13.26 -20.22 2.14
C ASN A 438 -14.70 -19.71 2.33
N GLN A 439 -15.03 -19.33 3.56
CA GLN A 439 -16.34 -18.78 3.93
C GLN A 439 -16.17 -17.42 4.62
N TYR A 440 -17.17 -16.56 4.46
CA TYR A 440 -17.25 -15.30 5.18
C TYR A 440 -18.59 -15.15 5.90
N GLN A 441 -18.60 -14.31 6.92
CA GLN A 441 -19.78 -13.90 7.67
C GLN A 441 -19.83 -12.37 7.73
N LEU A 442 -20.98 -11.79 7.39
CA LEU A 442 -21.21 -10.35 7.54
C LEU A 442 -21.43 -10.00 9.01
N LEU A 443 -20.76 -8.95 9.47
CA LEU A 443 -20.79 -8.43 10.84
C LEU A 443 -21.63 -7.14 10.97
N GLY A 444 -22.06 -6.55 9.86
CA GLY A 444 -22.76 -5.27 9.80
C GLY A 444 -21.81 -4.08 9.61
N GLU A 445 -22.19 -2.90 10.09
CA GLU A 445 -21.34 -1.70 10.03
C GLU A 445 -20.45 -1.60 11.28
N ALA A 446 -19.15 -1.43 11.09
CA ALA A 446 -18.27 -0.99 12.17
C ALA A 446 -18.62 0.45 12.60
N VAL A 447 -18.34 0.81 13.85
CA VAL A 447 -18.69 2.13 14.39
C VAL A 447 -17.83 3.23 13.78
N PHE A 448 -18.43 4.39 13.54
CA PHE A 448 -17.73 5.55 12.97
C PHE A 448 -16.44 5.91 13.72
N GLY A 449 -15.37 6.09 12.96
CA GLY A 449 -14.08 6.60 13.40
C GLY A 449 -13.20 7.01 12.22
N TYR A 450 -12.11 7.70 12.53
CA TYR A 450 -11.09 8.12 11.57
C TYR A 450 -9.89 7.19 11.60
N VAL A 451 -9.29 6.99 10.44
CA VAL A 451 -8.18 6.07 10.25
C VAL A 451 -7.05 6.84 9.59
N LEU A 452 -5.92 6.91 10.29
CA LEU A 452 -4.66 7.39 9.72
C LEU A 452 -3.90 6.20 9.14
N VAL A 453 -3.50 6.27 7.88
CA VAL A 453 -2.63 5.29 7.23
C VAL A 453 -1.30 5.94 6.94
N ALA A 454 -0.20 5.43 7.50
CA ALA A 454 1.15 5.93 7.24
C ALA A 454 2.06 4.79 6.79
N SER A 455 2.79 4.96 5.69
CA SER A 455 3.73 3.95 5.19
C SER A 455 5.01 3.94 6.01
N LEU A 456 5.46 2.75 6.40
CA LEU A 456 6.80 2.52 6.92
C LEU A 456 7.71 2.17 5.74
N ASP A 457 8.61 3.08 5.36
CA ASP A 457 9.60 2.82 4.31
C ASP A 457 10.65 1.80 4.82
N LEU A 458 10.35 0.51 4.62
CA LEU A 458 11.19 -0.64 4.94
C LEU A 458 11.84 -1.24 3.67
N LYS A 459 12.45 -0.41 2.82
CA LYS A 459 13.26 -0.89 1.67
C LYS A 459 14.23 -2.00 2.07
N GLY A 460 14.13 -3.16 1.41
CA GLY A 460 15.01 -4.31 1.63
C GLY A 460 14.52 -5.35 2.66
N TYR A 461 13.36 -5.14 3.29
CA TYR A 461 12.75 -6.15 4.14
C TYR A 461 12.01 -7.20 3.31
N ASN A 462 12.55 -8.43 3.29
CA ASN A 462 11.84 -9.62 2.80
C ASN A 462 11.27 -10.36 4.02
N SER A 463 9.94 -10.50 4.08
CA SER A 463 9.30 -11.33 5.12
C SER A 463 9.86 -12.76 5.03
N PRO A 464 10.43 -13.33 6.10
CA PRO A 464 10.95 -14.69 6.03
C PRO A 464 9.79 -15.69 5.82
N ARG A 465 9.98 -16.70 4.97
CA ARG A 465 9.01 -17.79 4.80
C ARG A 465 8.73 -18.44 6.16
N TYR A 466 7.46 -18.38 6.57
CA TYR A 466 6.97 -18.78 7.88
C TYR A 466 7.16 -20.28 8.12
N THR A 467 8.00 -20.65 9.08
CA THR A 467 7.95 -21.96 9.73
C THR A 467 7.82 -21.74 11.22
N SER A 468 6.70 -22.21 11.77
CA SER A 468 6.34 -22.36 13.19
C SER A 468 5.81 -21.13 13.96
N GLN A 469 4.64 -21.35 14.61
CA GLN A 469 3.85 -20.48 15.52
C GLN A 469 2.82 -19.55 14.82
N ALA A 470 1.52 -19.57 15.11
CA ALA A 470 0.85 -19.76 16.40
C ALA A 470 -0.47 -20.57 16.30
N ALA A 471 -0.61 -21.59 17.14
CA ALA A 471 -1.80 -22.43 17.26
C ALA A 471 -2.73 -22.01 18.42
N LYS A 472 -2.66 -20.77 18.91
CA LYS A 472 -3.51 -20.31 20.01
C LYS A 472 -4.57 -19.34 19.49
N LYS A 473 -5.83 -19.77 19.50
CA LYS A 473 -7.01 -18.89 19.36
C LYS A 473 -6.83 -17.73 20.35
N LYS A 474 -6.83 -16.52 19.83
CA LYS A 474 -6.72 -15.29 20.60
C LYS A 474 -8.13 -14.73 20.86
N PRO A 475 -8.57 -14.56 22.12
CA PRO A 475 -9.92 -14.06 22.45
C PRO A 475 -10.20 -12.65 21.89
N GLU A 476 -9.19 -11.91 21.45
CA GLU A 476 -9.27 -10.59 20.85
C GLU A 476 -10.16 -10.56 19.59
N ALA A 477 -10.20 -11.62 18.78
CA ALA A 477 -11.07 -11.71 17.60
C ALA A 477 -12.55 -11.71 17.94
N ASP A 478 -12.92 -12.52 18.93
CA ASP A 478 -14.31 -12.65 19.36
C ASP A 478 -14.77 -11.40 20.11
N ARG A 479 -13.88 -10.77 20.91
CA ARG A 479 -14.14 -9.47 21.54
C ARG A 479 -14.31 -8.34 20.52
N LEU A 480 -13.54 -8.33 19.43
CA LEU A 480 -13.69 -7.34 18.37
C LEU A 480 -15.06 -7.45 17.68
N LYS A 481 -15.53 -8.68 17.41
CA LYS A 481 -16.87 -8.92 16.87
C LYS A 481 -17.95 -8.44 17.83
N GLN A 482 -17.83 -8.75 19.11
CA GLN A 482 -18.76 -8.29 20.13
C GLN A 482 -18.77 -6.75 20.22
N ALA A 483 -17.61 -6.10 20.10
CA ALA A 483 -17.51 -4.64 20.12
C ALA A 483 -18.19 -3.97 18.91
N ILE A 484 -18.07 -4.56 17.72
CA ILE A 484 -18.79 -4.11 16.51
C ILE A 484 -20.31 -4.25 16.73
N HIS A 485 -20.75 -5.40 17.26
CA HIS A 485 -22.16 -5.64 17.57
C HIS A 485 -22.71 -4.66 18.62
N ASN A 486 -21.94 -4.39 19.68
CA ASN A 486 -22.28 -3.46 20.75
C ASN A 486 -22.20 -1.98 20.33
N ARG A 487 -21.82 -1.69 19.08
CA ARG A 487 -21.64 -0.33 18.55
C ARG A 487 -20.69 0.52 19.39
N ASN A 488 -19.66 -0.12 19.97
CA ASN A 488 -18.67 0.54 20.79
C ASN A 488 -17.34 0.73 20.07
N PHE A 489 -17.04 1.98 19.70
CA PHE A 489 -15.81 2.36 19.01
C PHE A 489 -14.55 2.10 19.85
N TYR A 490 -14.59 2.35 21.16
CA TYR A 490 -13.42 2.22 22.03
C TYR A 490 -13.06 0.75 22.25
N GLU A 491 -14.06 -0.10 22.50
CA GLU A 491 -13.84 -1.55 22.57
C GLU A 491 -13.37 -2.10 21.22
N MET A 492 -13.95 -1.64 20.11
CA MET A 492 -13.53 -2.06 18.78
C MET A 492 -12.07 -1.67 18.54
N ALA A 493 -11.70 -0.42 18.83
CA ALA A 493 -10.34 0.09 18.62
C ALA A 493 -9.31 -0.58 19.54
N ALA A 494 -9.67 -0.87 20.79
CA ALA A 494 -8.80 -1.54 21.75
C ALA A 494 -8.59 -3.03 21.44
N ASN A 495 -9.60 -3.69 20.85
CA ASN A 495 -9.51 -5.08 20.44
C ASN A 495 -9.05 -5.25 18.98
N ALA A 496 -8.88 -4.16 18.21
CA ALA A 496 -8.32 -4.25 16.87
C ALA A 496 -6.87 -4.73 16.95
N TYR A 497 -6.54 -5.76 16.18
CA TYR A 497 -5.26 -6.44 16.32
C TYR A 497 -4.78 -7.01 14.99
N ASN A 498 -3.46 -7.19 14.90
CA ASN A 498 -2.82 -7.93 13.84
C ASN A 498 -2.16 -9.19 14.42
N GLY A 499 -2.16 -10.25 13.65
CA GLY A 499 -1.51 -11.52 13.97
C GLY A 499 -0.04 -11.49 13.60
N ILE A 500 0.65 -10.37 13.82
CA ILE A 500 2.11 -10.31 13.61
C ILE A 500 2.72 -11.33 14.56
N SER A 501 3.33 -12.37 13.98
CA SER A 501 3.94 -13.44 14.75
C SER A 501 5.02 -12.88 15.67
N GLY A 502 5.27 -13.52 16.82
CA GLY A 502 6.40 -13.15 17.69
C GLY A 502 7.74 -13.18 16.93
N PHE A 503 7.81 -13.99 15.88
CA PHE A 503 8.92 -14.09 14.93
C PHE A 503 9.02 -12.86 14.01
N GLU A 504 7.94 -12.38 13.39
CA GLU A 504 7.97 -11.11 12.63
C GLU A 504 8.26 -9.93 13.54
N LYS A 505 7.67 -9.89 14.75
CA LYS A 505 8.02 -8.88 15.75
C LYS A 505 9.53 -8.94 16.04
N SER A 506 10.11 -10.14 16.18
CA SER A 506 11.55 -10.36 16.37
C SER A 506 12.40 -10.01 15.13
N ALA A 507 11.91 -10.27 13.91
CA ALA A 507 12.61 -9.98 12.66
C ALA A 507 12.61 -8.47 12.36
N ILE A 508 11.48 -7.80 12.59
CA ILE A 508 11.34 -6.34 12.54
C ILE A 508 12.19 -5.72 13.68
N GLN A 509 12.23 -6.32 14.88
CA GLN A 509 13.12 -5.91 16.00
C GLN A 509 14.60 -5.98 15.66
N LYS A 510 15.03 -7.00 14.91
CA LYS A 510 16.42 -7.14 14.43
C LYS A 510 16.78 -6.18 13.30
N HIS A 511 15.79 -5.50 12.71
CA HIS A 511 16.02 -4.52 11.65
C HIS A 511 16.34 -3.13 12.25
N ARG A 512 17.33 -2.41 11.70
CA ARG A 512 17.94 -1.18 12.23
C ARG A 512 16.98 -0.01 12.59
N ARG A 513 15.68 -0.13 12.33
CA ARG A 513 14.66 0.93 12.51
C ARG A 513 13.51 0.59 13.48
N PHE A 514 13.51 -0.55 14.19
CA PHE A 514 12.40 -0.93 15.09
C PHE A 514 12.04 0.14 16.13
N SER A 515 13.04 0.85 16.67
CA SER A 515 12.79 1.93 17.63
C SER A 515 11.85 3.01 17.12
N ILE A 516 11.64 3.13 15.81
CA ILE A 516 10.70 4.09 15.20
C ILE A 516 9.25 3.62 15.35
N ILE A 517 8.96 2.30 15.29
CA ILE A 517 7.59 1.77 15.39
C ILE A 517 7.09 1.93 16.82
N ASP A 518 7.86 1.52 17.83
CA ASP A 518 7.48 1.70 19.24
C ASP A 518 7.29 3.20 19.57
N LYS A 519 8.21 4.05 19.09
CA LYS A 519 8.11 5.50 19.25
C LYS A 519 6.91 6.10 18.50
N ALA A 520 6.55 5.57 17.34
CA ALA A 520 5.39 6.00 16.57
C ALA A 520 4.08 5.56 17.24
N GLN A 521 4.04 4.35 17.79
CA GLN A 521 2.92 3.83 18.58
C GLN A 521 2.73 4.66 19.84
N GLU A 522 3.80 4.85 20.62
CA GLU A 522 3.80 5.67 21.82
C GLU A 522 3.37 7.11 21.52
N LEU A 523 3.90 7.72 20.45
CA LEU A 523 3.49 9.07 20.03
C LEU A 523 2.02 9.11 19.60
N SER A 524 1.53 8.08 18.92
CA SER A 524 0.13 8.00 18.48
C SER A 524 -0.82 7.93 19.68
N TRP A 525 -0.50 7.09 20.67
CA TRP A 525 -1.25 7.00 21.93
C TRP A 525 -1.18 8.29 22.74
N ARG A 526 0.00 8.92 22.87
CA ARG A 526 0.16 10.24 23.53
C ARG A 526 -0.66 11.35 22.87
N LEU A 527 -0.95 11.21 21.58
CA LEU A 527 -1.79 12.13 20.81
C LEU A 527 -3.25 11.67 20.72
N GLY A 528 -3.63 10.63 21.47
CA GLY A 528 -4.99 10.18 21.71
C GLY A 528 -5.54 9.12 20.74
N ALA A 529 -4.69 8.44 19.95
CA ALA A 529 -5.14 7.30 19.15
C ALA A 529 -5.81 6.24 20.03
N SER A 530 -7.03 5.82 19.68
CA SER A 530 -7.80 4.80 20.39
C SER A 530 -7.38 3.37 20.03
N GLY A 531 -6.69 3.21 18.90
CA GLY A 531 -6.12 1.94 18.45
C GLY A 531 -4.92 2.17 17.53
N PHE A 532 -3.99 1.21 17.52
CA PHE A 532 -2.78 1.25 16.69
C PHE A 532 -2.51 -0.14 16.12
N ILE A 533 -2.48 -0.28 14.79
CA ILE A 533 -2.31 -1.55 14.08
C ILE A 533 -1.18 -1.41 13.06
N LEU A 534 -0.38 -2.45 12.93
CA LEU A 534 0.65 -2.60 11.89
C LEU A 534 0.18 -3.62 10.82
N THR A 535 0.04 -3.23 9.56
CA THR A 535 -0.51 -4.13 8.52
C THR A 535 0.52 -5.15 8.04
N HIS A 536 0.07 -6.34 7.61
CA HIS A 536 0.90 -7.49 7.27
C HIS A 536 1.35 -7.53 5.80
N GLU A 537 0.49 -7.19 4.83
CA GLU A 537 0.81 -7.28 3.39
C GLU A 537 1.82 -6.22 2.94
N THR A 538 1.76 -5.06 3.58
CA THR A 538 2.67 -3.93 3.37
C THR A 538 2.79 -3.22 4.71
N PRO A 539 3.98 -3.01 5.27
CA PRO A 539 4.13 -2.45 6.61
C PRO A 539 3.63 -1.01 6.66
N LYS A 540 2.40 -0.81 7.13
CA LYS A 540 1.76 0.49 7.36
C LYS A 540 1.28 0.57 8.79
N ILE A 541 1.27 1.77 9.31
CA ILE A 541 0.62 2.10 10.56
C ILE A 541 -0.81 2.51 10.27
N LEU A 542 -1.77 1.87 10.95
CA LEU A 542 -3.16 2.30 11.06
C LEU A 542 -3.40 2.84 12.47
N CYS A 543 -3.79 4.10 12.59
CA CYS A 543 -4.26 4.65 13.86
C CYS A 543 -5.76 4.86 13.81
N LEU A 544 -6.49 4.21 14.72
CA LEU A 544 -7.94 4.41 14.90
C LEU A 544 -8.14 5.60 15.84
N CYS A 545 -8.86 6.61 15.37
CA CYS A 545 -9.04 7.89 16.06
C CYS A 545 -10.53 8.24 16.10
N ARG A 546 -10.99 8.89 17.15
CA ARG A 546 -12.39 9.32 17.23
C ARG A 546 -12.68 10.55 16.36
N TYR A 547 -11.70 11.43 16.22
CA TYR A 547 -11.86 12.72 15.54
C TYR A 547 -10.86 12.90 14.38
N GLN A 548 -11.27 13.59 13.33
CA GLN A 548 -10.42 13.84 12.15
C GLN A 548 -9.18 14.65 12.50
N GLN A 549 -9.36 15.71 13.31
CA GLN A 549 -8.29 16.61 13.71
C GLN A 549 -7.20 15.87 14.50
N GLN A 550 -7.60 14.88 15.30
CA GLN A 550 -6.69 13.99 16.02
C GLN A 550 -5.88 13.13 15.05
N ALA A 551 -6.53 12.44 14.11
CA ALA A 551 -5.85 11.65 13.07
C ALA A 551 -4.86 12.51 12.26
N GLN A 552 -5.25 13.72 11.87
CA GLN A 552 -4.39 14.68 11.18
C GLN A 552 -3.21 15.16 12.04
N ALA A 553 -3.42 15.39 13.34
CA ALA A 553 -2.35 15.78 14.25
C ALA A 553 -1.32 14.67 14.44
N ILE A 554 -1.76 13.42 14.56
CA ILE A 554 -0.89 12.24 14.63
C ILE A 554 -0.08 12.13 13.33
N GLY A 555 -0.73 12.20 12.16
CA GLY A 555 -0.07 12.15 10.85
C GLY A 555 1.03 13.20 10.70
N ARG A 556 0.73 14.47 10.98
CA ARG A 556 1.72 15.57 10.92
C ARG A 556 2.89 15.36 11.87
N ASN A 557 2.65 14.85 13.08
CA ASN A 557 3.70 14.62 14.07
C ASN A 557 4.58 13.43 13.71
N LEU A 558 4.00 12.34 13.20
CA LEU A 558 4.74 11.19 12.70
C LEU A 558 5.64 11.57 11.51
N GLN A 559 5.12 12.36 10.57
CA GLN A 559 5.89 12.89 9.45
C GLN A 559 7.04 13.80 9.95
N LYS A 560 6.76 14.75 10.84
CA LYS A 560 7.75 15.70 11.34
C LYS A 560 8.84 15.05 12.20
N LYS A 561 8.48 14.15 13.12
CA LYS A 561 9.42 13.57 14.11
C LYS A 561 10.14 12.33 13.60
N TYR A 562 9.49 11.51 12.78
CA TYR A 562 10.03 10.22 12.32
C TYR A 562 10.22 10.13 10.82
N ARG A 563 9.97 11.22 10.06
CA ARG A 563 10.15 11.29 8.60
C ARG A 563 9.39 10.19 7.84
N LEU A 564 8.22 9.80 8.34
CA LEU A 564 7.33 8.90 7.58
C LEU A 564 6.87 9.65 6.32
N ASN A 565 7.07 9.05 5.14
CA ASN A 565 6.95 9.71 3.84
C ASN A 565 5.59 10.43 3.68
N ASN A 566 4.53 9.64 3.51
CA ASN A 566 3.17 10.09 3.23
C ASN A 566 2.20 9.44 4.22
N TYR A 567 1.22 10.21 4.67
CA TYR A 567 0.08 9.71 5.42
C TYR A 567 -1.24 10.09 4.74
N PHE A 568 -2.26 9.29 4.97
CA PHE A 568 -3.61 9.49 4.45
C PHE A 568 -4.62 9.35 5.59
N VAL A 569 -5.60 10.24 5.67
CA VAL A 569 -6.67 10.19 6.68
C VAL A 569 -7.98 9.90 5.97
N THR A 570 -8.66 8.83 6.40
CA THR A 570 -10.00 8.44 5.95
C THR A 570 -10.91 8.16 7.15
N SER A 571 -12.15 7.79 6.91
CA SER A 571 -13.08 7.34 7.95
C SER A 571 -13.61 5.95 7.67
N ILE A 572 -13.97 5.21 8.70
CA ILE A 572 -14.78 4.00 8.55
C ILE A 572 -16.11 4.42 7.88
N GLN A 573 -16.51 3.68 6.86
CA GLN A 573 -17.79 3.92 6.20
C GLN A 573 -18.89 3.35 7.10
N SER A 574 -19.55 4.24 7.83
CA SER A 574 -20.55 3.89 8.84
C SER A 574 -21.52 5.04 9.06
N SER A 575 -22.80 4.70 9.15
CA SER A 575 -23.88 5.57 9.60
C SER A 575 -24.11 5.48 11.11
N LEU A 576 -23.52 4.48 11.77
CA LEU A 576 -23.72 4.20 13.20
C LEU A 576 -23.01 5.23 14.07
N LYS A 577 -23.80 5.88 14.93
CA LYS A 577 -23.25 6.65 16.05
C LYS A 577 -22.69 5.70 17.10
N HIS A 578 -21.64 6.15 17.78
CA HIS A 578 -21.09 5.43 18.93
C HIS A 578 -22.13 5.44 20.04
N GLU A 579 -22.42 4.26 20.57
CA GLU A 579 -23.21 4.13 21.79
C GLU A 579 -22.21 4.02 22.96
N PRO A 580 -22.23 4.96 23.93
CA PRO A 580 -21.54 4.70 25.18
C PRO A 580 -22.14 3.43 25.77
N ILE A 581 -21.29 2.53 26.28
CA ILE A 581 -21.76 1.38 27.04
C ILE A 581 -22.76 1.93 28.07
N GLN A 582 -24.03 1.53 27.98
CA GLN A 582 -24.84 1.47 29.19
C GLN A 582 -24.02 0.61 30.11
N SER A 583 -23.40 1.22 31.13
CA SER A 583 -22.71 0.46 32.15
C SER A 583 -23.72 -0.60 32.57
N PHE A 584 -23.47 -1.86 32.20
CA PHE A 584 -24.03 -2.95 32.98
C PHE A 584 -23.59 -2.57 34.38
N LEU A 585 -24.58 -2.19 35.20
CA LEU A 585 -24.46 -2.15 36.63
C LEU A 585 -23.58 -3.35 36.94
N LEU A 586 -22.33 -3.08 37.35
CA LEU A 586 -21.54 -4.07 38.04
C LEU A 586 -22.50 -4.50 39.14
N GLU A 587 -22.99 -5.74 39.07
CA GLU A 587 -23.78 -6.31 40.14
C GLU A 587 -23.08 -5.91 41.44
N GLU A 588 -23.81 -5.19 42.29
CA GLU A 588 -23.29 -4.72 43.56
C GLU A 588 -22.65 -5.92 44.25
N THR A 589 -21.31 -6.00 44.27
CA THR A 589 -20.66 -6.88 45.20
C THR A 589 -21.14 -6.43 46.56
N PRO A 590 -21.70 -7.30 47.42
CA PRO A 590 -22.25 -6.87 48.69
C PRO A 590 -21.12 -6.31 49.56
N ILE A 591 -20.94 -4.98 49.51
CA ILE A 591 -20.17 -4.25 50.48
C ILE A 591 -21.03 -4.31 51.74
N LYS A 592 -20.66 -5.23 52.63
CA LYS A 592 -21.29 -5.48 53.93
C LYS A 592 -21.87 -4.19 54.53
N GLU A 593 -23.11 -4.31 54.98
CA GLU A 593 -24.12 -3.32 55.39
C GLU A 593 -23.67 -2.13 56.28
N ASN A 594 -22.42 -2.07 56.75
CA ASN A 594 -21.95 -1.00 57.63
C ASN A 594 -21.57 0.32 56.92
N ILE A 595 -21.23 0.31 55.62
CA ILE A 595 -20.82 1.52 54.89
C ILE A 595 -22.00 2.23 54.23
N LYS A 596 -23.01 1.47 53.78
CA LYS A 596 -24.23 2.01 53.16
C LYS A 596 -25.05 2.81 54.19
N HIS A 597 -25.11 2.33 55.43
CA HIS A 597 -25.88 3.00 56.47
C HIS A 597 -25.31 4.36 56.90
N SER A 598 -23.98 4.54 56.80
CA SER A 598 -23.30 5.78 57.21
C SER A 598 -23.33 6.86 56.13
N LEU A 599 -23.25 6.48 54.84
CA LEU A 599 -23.34 7.41 53.70
C LEU A 599 -24.78 7.90 53.44
N GLU A 600 -25.78 7.04 53.61
CA GLU A 600 -27.19 7.42 53.48
C GLU A 600 -27.63 8.39 54.58
N GLN A 601 -27.14 8.22 55.83
CA GLN A 601 -27.38 9.15 56.94
C GLN A 601 -26.79 10.55 56.68
N TYR A 602 -25.59 10.62 56.08
CA TYR A 602 -24.93 11.89 55.78
C TYR A 602 -25.63 12.67 54.65
N LEU A 603 -26.04 11.98 53.58
CA LEU A 603 -26.74 12.58 52.43
C LEU A 603 -28.15 13.08 52.78
N ILE A 604 -28.86 12.36 53.65
CA ILE A 604 -30.18 12.77 54.16
C ILE A 604 -30.06 14.03 55.04
N GLN A 605 -28.99 14.19 55.82
CA GLN A 605 -28.77 15.38 56.66
C GLN A 605 -28.43 16.66 55.85
N GLU A 606 -27.75 16.54 54.70
CA GLU A 606 -27.52 17.69 53.81
C GLU A 606 -28.79 18.09 53.04
N GLU A 607 -29.61 17.13 52.59
CA GLU A 607 -30.88 17.44 51.92
C GLU A 607 -31.87 18.13 52.87
N ILE A 608 -31.95 17.70 54.14
CA ILE A 608 -32.81 18.33 55.16
C ILE A 608 -32.34 19.76 55.48
N LYS A 609 -31.03 20.04 55.50
CA LYS A 609 -30.49 21.39 55.68
C LYS A 609 -30.77 22.33 54.51
N SER A 610 -30.96 21.80 53.30
CA SER A 610 -31.24 22.61 52.10
C SER A 610 -32.72 22.99 51.92
N ARG A 611 -33.63 22.45 52.74
CA ARG A 611 -35.09 22.65 52.63
C ARG A 611 -35.71 23.61 53.66
N GLN A 612 -34.91 24.22 54.54
CA GLN A 612 -35.37 25.28 55.44
C GLN A 612 -34.81 26.63 54.97
N GLU A 613 -35.49 27.24 54.00
CA GLU A 613 -35.39 28.68 53.75
C GLU A 613 -36.54 29.37 54.50
N GLU A 614 -36.23 30.20 55.50
CA GLU A 614 -37.14 31.26 55.95
C GLU A 614 -36.82 32.54 55.15
N GLU A 615 -37.85 33.09 54.52
CA GLU A 615 -37.85 34.28 53.68
C GLU A 615 -37.48 35.55 54.46
N ILE A 616 -36.57 36.40 53.94
CA ILE A 616 -36.53 37.84 54.23
C ILE A 616 -35.94 38.63 53.02
N PRO A 617 -36.13 39.96 52.90
CA PRO A 617 -37.04 40.62 51.97
C PRO A 617 -36.33 41.42 50.84
N ILE A 618 -37.13 41.89 49.88
CA ILE A 618 -36.77 42.78 48.77
C ILE A 618 -36.35 44.17 49.30
N PHE A 619 -35.25 44.75 48.79
CA PHE A 619 -35.04 46.20 48.72
C PHE A 619 -34.19 46.62 47.51
N GLU A 620 -34.46 47.86 47.07
CA GLU A 620 -34.39 48.44 45.71
C GLU A 620 -33.02 48.95 45.19
N GLU A 621 -33.07 49.32 43.90
CA GLU A 621 -32.05 49.84 42.99
C GLU A 621 -31.26 51.09 43.45
N ALA A 622 -30.01 51.21 42.98
CA ALA A 622 -29.38 52.49 42.69
C ALA A 622 -28.44 52.40 41.47
N SER A 623 -28.56 53.36 40.56
CA SER A 623 -28.05 53.43 39.18
C SER A 623 -26.89 54.45 38.98
N TYR A 624 -25.98 54.15 38.02
CA TYR A 624 -25.11 55.03 37.17
C TYR A 624 -23.93 55.86 37.80
N GLN A 625 -22.64 55.65 37.42
CA GLN A 625 -21.69 56.28 36.41
C GLN A 625 -21.16 57.72 36.75
N GLU A 626 -19.98 58.28 36.40
CA GLU A 626 -19.03 58.19 35.24
C GLU A 626 -17.68 59.00 35.46
N GLY A 627 -16.59 58.69 34.71
CA GLY A 627 -15.47 59.60 34.22
C GLY A 627 -14.22 59.88 35.11
N SER A 628 -12.92 59.57 34.82
CA SER A 628 -11.94 59.63 33.69
C SER A 628 -11.08 60.94 33.60
N PRO A 629 -9.72 60.86 33.59
CA PRO A 629 -8.91 61.54 32.53
C PRO A 629 -7.52 60.90 32.17
N PHE A 630 -7.19 60.85 30.86
CA PHE A 630 -5.85 60.99 30.19
C PHE A 630 -4.65 60.08 30.59
N THR A 631 -4.18 59.09 29.79
CA THR A 631 -3.32 59.06 28.56
C THR A 631 -1.79 59.01 28.77
N ASN A 632 -1.18 58.01 28.11
CA ASN A 632 0.08 58.00 27.34
C ASN A 632 1.47 58.27 27.98
N ASP A 633 2.40 57.30 27.80
CA ASP A 633 3.61 57.39 26.93
C ASP A 633 4.88 56.68 27.45
N ASP A 634 5.68 56.26 26.45
CA ASP A 634 7.12 55.92 26.41
C ASP A 634 7.59 54.49 26.80
N LEU A 635 7.91 53.63 25.80
CA LEU A 635 9.23 53.40 25.13
C LEU A 635 10.14 52.52 26.03
N GLU A 636 10.82 51.44 25.60
CA GLU A 636 11.61 51.22 24.38
C GLU A 636 12.00 49.72 24.21
N ILE A 637 12.37 49.34 22.99
CA ILE A 637 12.76 47.99 22.48
C ILE A 637 14.28 47.78 22.63
N ILE A 638 14.80 46.52 22.59
CA ILE A 638 16.06 46.02 21.91
C ILE A 638 16.62 44.72 22.61
N PRO A 639 17.29 43.75 21.91
CA PRO A 639 16.71 42.42 21.61
C PRO A 639 17.69 41.24 21.91
N GLU A 640 17.45 40.08 21.25
CA GLU A 640 18.26 38.86 21.06
C GLU A 640 19.79 38.96 21.33
N GLU A 641 20.51 37.97 21.85
CA GLU A 641 20.72 36.66 21.22
C GLU A 641 21.66 35.75 22.08
N GLN A 642 21.65 34.46 21.75
CA GLN A 642 22.72 33.44 21.87
C GLN A 642 22.73 32.39 22.99
N ALA A 643 22.79 31.16 22.48
CA ALA A 643 22.76 29.87 23.11
C ALA A 643 24.05 29.50 23.87
N LYS A 644 23.95 28.54 24.81
CA LYS A 644 24.55 27.19 24.64
C LYS A 644 24.22 26.22 25.77
N ALA A 645 24.46 24.96 25.45
CA ALA A 645 23.92 23.76 26.07
C ALA A 645 24.78 23.16 27.21
N LYS A 646 24.16 22.13 27.83
CA LYS A 646 24.73 20.94 28.47
C LYS A 646 25.22 21.04 29.92
N SER A 647 24.67 20.16 30.76
CA SER A 647 25.41 19.07 31.44
C SER A 647 24.42 18.31 32.36
N ALA A 648 23.99 17.11 31.98
CA ALA A 648 24.53 15.82 32.42
C ALA A 648 24.42 15.56 33.94
N TYR A 649 23.38 14.86 34.37
CA TYR A 649 23.44 13.92 35.51
C TYR A 649 22.27 12.93 35.41
N ARG A 650 22.54 11.76 34.81
CA ARG A 650 21.81 10.51 35.04
C ARG A 650 22.74 9.63 35.85
N LYS A 651 22.28 9.12 37.00
CA LYS A 651 22.58 7.75 37.45
C LYS A 651 21.72 7.35 38.67
N THR A 652 20.91 6.31 38.41
CA THR A 652 20.62 5.14 39.27
C THR A 652 19.71 5.29 40.50
N ILE A 653 18.46 4.84 40.38
CA ILE A 653 17.73 4.13 41.45
C ILE A 653 17.09 2.86 40.84
N ARG A 654 17.17 1.76 41.60
CA ARG A 654 16.92 0.35 41.24
C ARG A 654 15.48 0.03 40.80
N THR A 655 15.39 -1.01 39.99
CA THR A 655 14.17 -1.73 39.57
C THR A 655 13.47 -2.41 40.73
N LEU A 656 12.18 -2.12 40.91
CA LEU A 656 11.23 -2.94 41.65
C LEU A 656 10.20 -3.46 40.63
N ASP A 657 10.10 -4.78 40.56
CA ASP A 657 9.16 -5.49 39.70
C ASP A 657 7.73 -5.23 40.21
N ARG A 658 6.95 -4.48 39.43
CA ARG A 658 5.50 -4.32 39.61
C ARG A 658 4.90 -4.37 38.21
N SER A 659 3.86 -5.17 38.02
CA SER A 659 3.01 -5.10 36.84
C SER A 659 2.28 -3.75 36.86
N VAL A 660 2.89 -2.72 36.27
CA VAL A 660 2.39 -1.34 36.24
C VAL A 660 1.53 -1.15 34.99
N SER A 661 0.32 -0.62 35.17
CA SER A 661 -0.60 -0.25 34.09
C SER A 661 -0.03 0.92 33.28
N THR A 662 0.29 0.70 32.01
CA THR A 662 0.83 1.71 31.08
C THR A 662 -0.09 2.91 30.88
N ASP A 663 -1.40 2.73 31.03
CA ASP A 663 -2.41 3.80 30.95
C ASP A 663 -2.22 4.86 32.05
N ILE A 664 -1.74 4.42 33.22
CA ILE A 664 -1.57 5.27 34.40
C ILE A 664 -0.31 6.13 34.25
N GLU A 665 0.77 5.57 33.70
CA GLU A 665 1.96 6.36 33.37
C GLU A 665 1.66 7.41 32.30
N GLY A 666 0.82 7.13 31.30
CA GLY A 666 0.51 8.09 30.22
C GLY A 666 -0.09 9.43 30.68
N VAL A 667 -1.01 9.39 31.65
CA VAL A 667 -1.68 10.60 32.20
C VAL A 667 -0.79 11.29 33.24
N LEU A 668 0.01 10.52 33.99
CA LEU A 668 0.82 11.03 35.11
C LEU A 668 2.24 11.50 34.69
N TYR A 669 2.82 10.96 33.61
CA TYR A 669 4.19 11.25 33.13
C TYR A 669 4.34 12.56 32.32
N LEU A 670 3.26 13.35 32.17
CA LEU A 670 3.19 14.49 31.22
C LEU A 670 3.98 15.75 31.59
N HIS A 671 4.75 15.74 32.67
CA HIS A 671 5.43 16.96 33.14
C HIS A 671 6.82 17.22 32.55
N SER A 672 7.30 16.46 31.55
CA SER A 672 8.60 16.79 30.94
C SER A 672 8.55 17.80 29.78
N GLY A 673 7.39 18.42 29.44
CA GLY A 673 7.40 19.47 28.39
C GLY A 673 6.09 20.05 27.83
N GLY A 674 4.96 20.09 28.53
CA GLY A 674 3.75 20.74 28.00
C GLY A 674 2.55 20.85 28.96
N SER A 675 1.48 21.53 28.49
CA SER A 675 0.20 21.70 29.21
C SER A 675 -0.68 20.45 29.07
N LEU A 676 -1.18 19.94 30.20
CA LEU A 676 -2.06 18.75 30.33
C LEU A 676 -3.24 18.78 29.33
N PHE A 677 -3.80 19.96 29.11
CA PHE A 677 -4.99 20.22 28.29
C PHE A 677 -4.71 20.44 26.80
N LYS A 678 -3.45 20.29 26.36
CA LYS A 678 -3.14 20.18 24.93
C LYS A 678 -3.33 18.75 24.42
N GLN A 679 -3.45 17.77 25.31
CA GLN A 679 -3.41 16.34 24.98
C GLN A 679 -4.63 15.56 25.48
N TYR A 680 -5.23 15.95 26.61
CA TYR A 680 -6.39 15.29 27.20
C TYR A 680 -7.49 16.31 27.55
N ASP A 681 -8.75 15.97 27.30
CA ASP A 681 -9.92 16.75 27.71
C ASP A 681 -10.29 16.41 29.18
N PHE A 682 -11.12 17.24 29.83
CA PHE A 682 -11.65 16.96 31.17
C PHE A 682 -12.38 15.63 31.24
N VAL A 683 -13.03 15.22 30.15
CA VAL A 683 -13.74 13.93 30.05
C VAL A 683 -12.77 12.77 30.25
N ASP A 684 -11.62 12.82 29.57
CA ASP A 684 -10.59 11.78 29.65
C ASP A 684 -9.98 11.71 31.06
N ILE A 685 -9.73 12.88 31.65
CA ILE A 685 -9.19 13.00 33.01
C ILE A 685 -10.21 12.50 34.04
N ALA A 686 -11.49 12.83 33.90
CA ALA A 686 -12.55 12.39 34.81
C ALA A 686 -12.74 10.87 34.77
N HIS A 687 -12.79 10.28 33.58
CA HIS A 687 -12.83 8.82 33.41
C HIS A 687 -11.62 8.13 34.02
N TYR A 688 -10.43 8.73 33.87
CA TYR A 688 -9.21 8.22 34.49
C TYR A 688 -9.33 8.16 36.02
N PHE A 689 -9.75 9.25 36.67
CA PHE A 689 -9.92 9.26 38.11
C PHE A 689 -10.99 8.29 38.60
N GLN A 690 -12.12 8.23 37.90
CA GLN A 690 -13.19 7.28 38.22
C GLN A 690 -12.70 5.84 38.12
N LYS A 691 -12.01 5.47 37.03
CA LYS A 691 -11.54 4.11 36.81
C LYS A 691 -10.46 3.69 37.80
N PHE A 692 -9.51 4.58 38.09
CA PHE A 692 -8.28 4.18 38.79
C PHE A 692 -8.23 4.57 40.27
N PHE A 693 -9.03 5.53 40.73
CA PHE A 693 -8.98 6.01 42.11
C PHE A 693 -10.29 5.81 42.87
N HIS A 694 -11.45 5.75 42.20
CA HIS A 694 -12.73 5.57 42.89
C HIS A 694 -12.75 4.34 43.81
N GLY A 695 -13.20 4.54 45.05
CA GLY A 695 -13.30 3.50 46.07
C GLY A 695 -11.96 2.99 46.60
N LYS A 696 -10.83 3.51 46.11
CA LYS A 696 -9.50 3.13 46.59
C LYS A 696 -9.10 3.97 47.77
N ALA A 697 -8.32 3.36 48.66
CA ALA A 697 -7.74 4.04 49.81
C ALA A 697 -6.23 4.22 49.61
N ILE A 698 -5.71 5.34 50.08
CA ILE A 698 -4.29 5.66 50.14
C ILE A 698 -3.92 5.77 51.62
N ASN A 699 -2.88 5.04 52.02
CA ASN A 699 -2.37 5.09 53.39
C ASN A 699 -1.27 6.15 53.48
N ILE A 700 -1.59 7.27 54.10
CA ILE A 700 -0.69 8.38 54.34
C ILE A 700 -0.05 8.21 55.72
N ASP A 701 1.27 8.16 55.77
CA ASP A 701 2.02 8.23 57.03
C ASP A 701 2.32 9.70 57.32
N LYS A 702 1.67 10.23 58.36
CA LYS A 702 1.84 11.59 58.86
C LYS A 702 2.47 11.51 60.25
N GLU A 703 3.77 11.77 60.32
CA GLU A 703 4.55 11.75 61.59
C GLU A 703 4.39 10.46 62.41
N GLY A 704 4.29 9.30 61.76
CA GLY A 704 4.11 8.01 62.42
C GLY A 704 2.65 7.60 62.63
N GLU A 705 1.70 8.50 62.39
CA GLU A 705 0.27 8.20 62.33
C GLU A 705 -0.14 7.73 60.93
N LYS A 706 -0.70 6.52 60.82
CA LYS A 706 -1.19 5.98 59.55
C LYS A 706 -2.64 6.38 59.33
N ILE A 707 -2.85 7.29 58.38
CA ILE A 707 -4.17 7.79 58.01
C ILE A 707 -4.60 7.14 56.70
N LYS A 708 -5.73 6.44 56.72
CA LYS A 708 -6.33 5.84 55.53
C LYS A 708 -7.29 6.82 54.86
N VAL A 709 -6.92 7.32 53.68
CA VAL A 709 -7.70 8.30 52.92
C VAL A 709 -8.38 7.65 51.74
N ILE A 710 -9.71 7.67 51.68
CA ILE A 710 -10.50 7.09 50.60
C ILE A 710 -10.77 8.13 49.51
N PHE A 711 -10.71 7.69 48.26
CA PHE A 711 -11.06 8.52 47.11
C PHE A 711 -12.47 8.19 46.60
N PHE A 712 -13.36 9.17 46.58
CA PHE A 712 -14.69 9.05 46.01
C PHE A 712 -14.87 9.97 44.79
N THR A 713 -15.65 9.51 43.83
CA THR A 713 -15.92 10.26 42.59
C THR A 713 -16.84 11.45 42.84
N SER A 714 -17.64 11.43 43.91
CA SER A 714 -18.43 12.56 44.36
C SER A 714 -17.58 13.81 44.64
N SER A 715 -16.30 13.64 44.98
CA SER A 715 -15.37 14.76 45.20
C SER A 715 -14.75 15.32 43.91
N LEU A 716 -14.90 14.63 42.77
CA LEU A 716 -14.26 15.02 41.51
C LEU A 716 -14.67 16.39 40.98
N PRO A 717 -15.92 16.86 41.09
CA PRO A 717 -16.30 18.21 40.69
C PRO A 717 -15.52 19.31 41.41
N HIS A 718 -15.15 19.06 42.68
CA HIS A 718 -14.36 19.98 43.48
C HIS A 718 -12.87 19.89 43.17
N ILE A 719 -12.37 18.67 42.95
CA ILE A 719 -10.97 18.39 42.58
C ILE A 719 -10.65 18.95 41.18
N LEU A 720 -11.56 18.80 40.21
CA LEU A 720 -11.39 19.26 38.83
C LEU A 720 -11.84 20.72 38.60
N GLY A 721 -12.37 21.39 39.62
CA GLY A 721 -12.84 22.78 39.49
C GLY A 721 -14.15 22.96 38.73
N ILE A 722 -14.84 21.89 38.35
CA ILE A 722 -16.10 21.93 37.58
C ILE A 722 -17.19 22.71 38.33
N HIS A 723 -17.19 22.67 39.66
CA HIS A 723 -18.10 23.46 40.51
C HIS A 723 -18.04 24.98 40.27
N LEU A 724 -16.99 25.51 39.63
CA LEU A 724 -16.90 26.92 39.25
C LEU A 724 -17.83 27.28 38.08
N LEU A 725 -18.43 26.29 37.43
CA LEU A 725 -19.39 26.49 36.34
C LEU A 725 -20.82 26.71 36.85
N ASP A 726 -21.09 26.36 38.12
CA ASP A 726 -22.41 26.32 38.75
C ASP A 726 -23.14 27.67 38.76
N GLU A 727 -22.41 28.77 38.90
CA GLU A 727 -23.00 30.13 38.97
C GLU A 727 -23.68 30.55 37.67
N LYS A 728 -23.20 30.06 36.53
CA LYS A 728 -23.73 30.40 35.20
C LYS A 728 -24.52 29.27 34.56
N ASP A 729 -24.31 28.03 35.00
CA ASP A 729 -25.08 26.88 34.55
C ASP A 729 -25.34 25.96 35.75
N PRO A 730 -26.46 26.16 36.47
CA PRO A 730 -26.83 25.34 37.62
C PRO A 730 -26.98 23.84 37.29
N THR A 731 -27.20 23.50 36.02
CA THR A 731 -27.31 22.11 35.56
C THR A 731 -25.95 21.39 35.52
N LEU A 732 -24.85 22.12 35.69
CA LEU A 732 -23.49 21.61 35.83
C LEU A 732 -23.04 21.48 37.30
N ARG A 733 -23.94 21.74 38.26
CA ARG A 733 -23.65 21.64 39.70
C ARG A 733 -23.51 20.20 40.18
N GLY A 734 -22.52 19.99 41.03
CA GLY A 734 -22.32 18.76 41.81
C GLY A 734 -22.22 17.50 40.95
N ALA A 735 -22.77 16.39 41.46
CA ALA A 735 -22.74 15.08 40.79
C ALA A 735 -23.44 15.08 39.42
N LYS A 736 -24.45 15.93 39.21
CA LYS A 736 -25.18 16.01 37.94
C LYS A 736 -24.29 16.54 36.81
N GLY A 737 -23.61 17.67 37.02
CA GLY A 737 -22.66 18.17 36.04
C GLY A 737 -21.47 17.25 35.81
N PHE A 738 -21.04 16.54 36.85
CA PHE A 738 -20.01 15.52 36.71
C PHE A 738 -20.42 14.38 35.78
N ASN A 739 -21.61 13.83 35.98
CA ASN A 739 -22.11 12.75 35.14
C ASN A 739 -22.23 13.20 33.69
N ARG A 740 -22.69 14.43 33.47
CA ARG A 740 -22.74 15.03 32.12
C ARG A 740 -21.35 15.20 31.50
N LEU A 741 -20.33 15.56 32.28
CA LEU A 741 -18.94 15.60 31.82
C LEU A 741 -18.44 14.20 31.43
N ILE A 742 -18.62 13.21 32.29
CA ILE A 742 -18.21 11.83 32.07
C ILE A 742 -18.92 11.23 30.84
N ASN A 743 -20.20 11.53 30.68
CA ASN A 743 -20.97 11.14 29.49
C ASN A 743 -20.55 11.89 28.22
N GLY A 744 -19.59 12.81 28.30
CA GLY A 744 -19.07 13.59 27.17
C GLY A 744 -20.05 14.63 26.63
N GLU A 745 -21.08 15.00 27.40
CA GLU A 745 -22.08 16.00 27.01
C GLU A 745 -21.49 17.40 26.89
N PHE A 746 -20.41 17.67 27.62
CA PHE A 746 -19.60 18.87 27.46
C PHE A 746 -18.11 18.59 27.68
N SER A 747 -17.25 19.45 27.14
CA SER A 747 -15.79 19.29 27.17
C SER A 747 -15.09 20.61 27.49
N TYR A 748 -13.85 20.58 27.99
CA TYR A 748 -13.03 21.78 28.26
C TYR A 748 -12.93 22.67 27.02
N TYR A 749 -12.70 22.05 25.87
CA TYR A 749 -12.55 22.77 24.61
C TYR A 749 -13.86 23.43 24.17
N GLN A 750 -14.99 22.74 24.36
CA GLN A 750 -16.32 23.29 24.11
C GLN A 750 -16.65 24.44 25.05
N LEU A 751 -16.38 24.31 26.34
CA LEU A 751 -16.56 25.38 27.34
C LEU A 751 -15.71 26.60 27.00
N LYS A 752 -14.43 26.40 26.65
CA LYS A 752 -13.49 27.47 26.27
C LYS A 752 -13.93 28.19 24.98
N LYS A 753 -14.46 27.46 23.99
CA LYS A 753 -14.95 28.04 22.73
C LYS A 753 -16.32 28.70 22.85
N SER A 754 -17.14 28.27 23.79
CA SER A 754 -18.52 28.76 23.94
C SER A 754 -18.60 30.27 24.24
N GLY A 755 -17.52 30.86 24.79
CA GLY A 755 -17.52 32.26 25.23
C GLY A 755 -18.42 32.56 26.43
N ARG A 756 -19.18 31.58 26.93
CA ARG A 756 -20.14 31.73 28.05
C ARG A 756 -19.45 32.04 29.39
N TYR A 757 -18.20 31.60 29.54
CA TYR A 757 -17.41 31.73 30.76
C TYR A 757 -16.21 32.65 30.54
N SER A 758 -15.85 33.43 31.56
CA SER A 758 -14.73 34.36 31.48
C SER A 758 -13.41 33.59 31.36
N LYS A 759 -12.40 34.20 30.72
CA LYS A 759 -11.04 33.64 30.65
C LYS A 759 -10.48 33.32 32.04
N LYS A 760 -10.87 34.10 33.06
CA LYS A 760 -10.50 33.90 34.47
C LYS A 760 -11.04 32.57 35.00
N ILE A 761 -12.35 32.31 34.88
CA ILE A 761 -12.97 31.05 35.34
C ILE A 761 -12.33 29.84 34.63
N ILE A 762 -12.14 29.92 33.31
CA ILE A 762 -11.51 28.83 32.54
C ILE A 762 -10.07 28.55 33.01
N GLN A 763 -9.31 29.60 33.34
CA GLN A 763 -7.95 29.48 33.88
C GLN A 763 -7.94 28.86 35.29
N GLU A 764 -8.91 29.21 36.13
CA GLU A 764 -9.07 28.65 37.48
C GLU A 764 -9.37 27.14 37.46
N ILE A 765 -10.26 26.69 36.57
CA ILE A 765 -10.57 25.26 36.40
C ILE A 765 -9.33 24.49 35.90
N TYR A 766 -8.61 25.08 34.94
CA TYR A 766 -7.36 24.55 34.41
C TYR A 766 -6.31 24.35 35.52
N GLU A 767 -6.10 25.37 36.36
CA GLU A 767 -5.11 25.35 37.43
C GLU A 767 -5.46 24.34 38.53
N LYS A 768 -6.74 24.24 38.93
CA LYS A 768 -7.22 23.25 39.91
C LYS A 768 -6.97 21.81 39.43
N THR A 769 -7.40 21.52 38.21
CA THR A 769 -7.26 20.17 37.65
C THR A 769 -5.79 19.79 37.45
N GLN A 770 -4.97 20.69 36.89
CA GLN A 770 -3.55 20.42 36.71
C GLN A 770 -2.86 20.14 38.03
N SER A 771 -3.18 20.89 39.08
CA SER A 771 -2.56 20.73 40.40
C SER A 771 -2.95 19.42 41.06
N SER A 772 -4.23 19.06 40.99
CA SER A 772 -4.74 17.78 41.49
C SER A 772 -4.02 16.61 40.82
N VAL A 773 -3.95 16.60 39.48
CA VAL A 773 -3.27 15.53 38.73
C VAL A 773 -1.80 15.39 39.13
N LEU A 774 -1.11 16.50 39.39
CA LEU A 774 0.29 16.46 39.82
C LEU A 774 0.47 15.88 41.23
N ILE A 775 -0.44 16.21 42.15
CA ILE A 775 -0.42 15.63 43.50
C ILE A 775 -0.72 14.13 43.40
N PHE A 776 -1.74 13.71 42.66
CA PHE A 776 -2.02 12.29 42.44
C PHE A 776 -0.91 11.55 41.70
N ASN A 777 -0.17 12.21 40.80
CA ASN A 777 1.03 11.66 40.18
C ASN A 777 2.12 11.40 41.22
N ASP A 778 2.40 12.38 42.07
CA ASP A 778 3.39 12.22 43.13
C ASP A 778 2.93 11.16 44.13
N ILE A 779 1.63 11.05 44.40
CA ILE A 779 1.06 9.97 45.21
C ILE A 779 1.37 8.61 44.57
N TYR A 780 1.02 8.46 43.30
CA TYR A 780 1.17 7.21 42.56
C TYR A 780 2.63 6.73 42.48
N HIS A 781 3.56 7.65 42.27
CA HIS A 781 4.99 7.36 42.21
C HIS A 781 5.66 7.30 43.58
N ASN A 782 4.89 7.35 44.67
CA ASN A 782 5.38 7.40 46.05
C ASN A 782 6.47 8.47 46.25
N ARG A 783 6.24 9.66 45.68
CA ARG A 783 7.12 10.80 45.84
C ARG A 783 6.73 11.57 47.10
N PRO A 784 7.72 12.17 47.82
CA PRO A 784 7.44 12.91 49.03
C PRO A 784 6.50 14.09 48.78
N LEU A 785 5.46 14.21 49.61
CA LEU A 785 4.55 15.35 49.64
C LEU A 785 4.74 16.14 50.94
N ASN A 786 4.27 17.37 50.92
CA ASN A 786 4.17 18.24 52.08
C ASN A 786 2.72 18.31 52.55
N CYS A 787 2.51 18.35 53.85
CA CYS A 787 1.21 18.47 54.50
C CYS A 787 1.15 19.72 55.38
N PHE A 788 -0.01 20.36 55.43
CA PHE A 788 -0.33 21.50 56.30
C PHE A 788 -1.63 21.21 57.04
N GLY A 789 -1.69 21.51 58.34
CA GLY A 789 -2.94 21.42 59.09
C GLY A 789 -3.94 22.50 58.65
N LYS A 790 -5.22 22.29 58.96
CA LYS A 790 -6.32 23.20 58.63
C LYS A 790 -6.06 24.64 59.07
N GLU A 791 -5.44 24.84 60.22
CA GLU A 791 -5.08 26.14 60.80
C GLU A 791 -4.18 26.99 59.91
N ASN A 792 -3.40 26.32 59.05
CA ASN A 792 -2.48 26.94 58.10
C ASN A 792 -3.13 27.22 56.73
N VAL A 793 -4.39 26.82 56.55
CA VAL A 793 -5.19 27.09 55.35
C VAL A 793 -6.15 28.24 55.66
N LYS A 794 -5.74 29.49 55.38
CA LYS A 794 -6.59 30.67 55.59
C LYS A 794 -7.81 30.64 54.64
N GLY A 795 -8.99 31.04 55.11
CA GLY A 795 -10.22 31.12 54.32
C GLY A 795 -11.49 30.90 55.17
N ALA A 796 -12.46 31.81 55.09
CA ALA A 796 -13.73 31.70 55.81
C ALA A 796 -14.83 31.21 54.85
N SER A 797 -15.03 29.90 54.74
CA SER A 797 -16.21 29.34 54.10
C SER A 797 -16.68 28.08 54.84
N SER A 798 -17.99 27.89 54.96
CA SER A 798 -18.61 26.71 55.59
C SER A 798 -18.21 25.37 54.96
N LYS A 799 -17.65 25.39 53.73
CA LYS A 799 -17.13 24.21 53.03
C LYS A 799 -15.81 23.68 53.62
N MET A 800 -15.22 24.37 54.59
CA MET A 800 -13.95 24.01 55.22
C MET A 800 -14.14 23.32 56.58
N ASP A 801 -15.38 23.12 57.04
CA ASP A 801 -15.67 22.57 58.37
C ASP A 801 -15.09 21.15 58.54
N ASN A 802 -15.22 20.32 57.51
CA ASN A 802 -14.70 18.94 57.52
C ASN A 802 -13.23 18.82 57.07
N LEU A 803 -12.53 19.92 56.74
CA LEU A 803 -11.12 19.89 56.35
C LEU A 803 -10.25 19.64 57.58
N GLU A 804 -9.35 18.66 57.51
CA GLU A 804 -8.39 18.36 58.59
C GLU A 804 -6.97 18.81 58.23
N PHE A 805 -6.54 18.48 57.02
CA PHE A 805 -5.24 18.88 56.52
C PHE A 805 -5.24 18.92 54.99
N ALA A 806 -4.28 19.64 54.42
CA ALA A 806 -4.11 19.75 52.98
C ALA A 806 -2.70 19.32 52.58
N VAL A 807 -2.60 18.68 51.42
CA VAL A 807 -1.34 18.17 50.88
C VAL A 807 -0.96 18.94 49.62
N THR A 808 0.35 19.11 49.42
CA THR A 808 0.93 19.70 48.23
C THR A 808 2.26 19.05 47.90
N ARG A 809 2.81 19.40 46.75
CA ARG A 809 4.09 18.86 46.30
C ARG A 809 5.25 19.44 47.12
N ARG A 810 6.42 18.82 47.04
CA ARG A 810 7.59 19.28 47.80
C ARG A 810 8.06 20.67 47.35
N LEU A 811 8.06 21.63 48.28
CA LEU A 811 8.37 23.05 48.02
C LEU A 811 9.81 23.31 47.51
N THR A 812 10.74 22.37 47.68
CA THR A 812 12.16 22.54 47.29
C THR A 812 12.49 22.18 45.85
N GLU A 813 11.56 21.53 45.12
CA GLU A 813 11.84 20.97 43.79
C GLU A 813 11.31 21.85 42.63
N THR A 814 10.70 22.99 42.95
CA THR A 814 9.98 23.81 41.99
C THR A 814 10.16 25.30 42.31
N LYS A 815 10.55 26.11 41.33
CA LYS A 815 10.61 27.59 41.44
C LYS A 815 9.23 28.27 41.62
N PHE A 816 8.17 27.49 41.85
CA PHE A 816 6.79 27.97 41.85
C PHE A 816 6.33 28.24 43.29
N HIS A 817 6.29 29.52 43.69
CA HIS A 817 5.63 29.98 44.92
C HIS A 817 4.08 29.92 44.84
N ASN A 818 3.54 29.55 43.67
CA ASN A 818 2.11 29.50 43.41
C ASN A 818 1.66 28.04 43.17
N GLN A 819 1.68 27.20 44.21
CA GLN A 819 1.13 25.84 44.15
C GLN A 819 -0.20 25.77 44.87
N ASN A 820 -1.13 25.01 44.30
CA ASN A 820 -2.44 24.72 44.87
C ASN A 820 -2.37 23.55 45.85
N LEU A 821 -3.35 23.50 46.76
CA LEU A 821 -3.44 22.47 47.80
C LEU A 821 -4.55 21.47 47.48
N LEU A 822 -4.35 20.19 47.81
CA LEU A 822 -5.39 19.18 47.79
C LEU A 822 -5.83 18.87 49.22
N GLY A 823 -7.09 19.14 49.55
CA GLY A 823 -7.66 19.00 50.89
C GLY A 823 -8.10 17.57 51.19
N ILE A 824 -7.77 17.12 52.41
CA ILE A 824 -8.24 15.87 52.99
C ILE A 824 -9.17 16.20 54.15
N GLY A 825 -10.42 15.77 54.01
CA GLY A 825 -11.43 15.93 55.03
C GLY A 825 -11.63 14.68 55.86
N ARG A 826 -12.29 14.83 57.00
CA ARG A 826 -12.70 13.75 57.89
C ARG A 826 -14.18 13.84 58.14
N ASP A 827 -14.85 12.72 57.97
CA ASP A 827 -16.25 12.59 58.35
C ASP A 827 -16.35 12.43 59.87
N PRO A 828 -17.02 13.35 60.59
CA PRO A 828 -17.13 13.30 62.04
C PRO A 828 -17.95 12.11 62.55
N GLN A 829 -18.82 11.51 61.73
CA GLN A 829 -19.66 10.37 62.14
C GLN A 829 -18.93 9.04 61.98
N THR A 830 -18.20 8.86 60.87
CA THR A 830 -17.54 7.60 60.54
C THR A 830 -16.05 7.58 60.86
N ASN A 831 -15.49 8.71 61.26
CA ASN A 831 -14.05 8.90 61.49
C ASN A 831 -13.18 8.56 60.26
N THR A 832 -13.75 8.65 59.06
CA THR A 832 -13.09 8.24 57.81
C THR A 832 -12.53 9.47 57.09
N TYR A 833 -11.30 9.36 56.58
CA TYR A 833 -10.67 10.43 55.81
C TYR A 833 -10.93 10.26 54.31
N PHE A 834 -11.17 11.37 53.61
CA PHE A 834 -11.43 11.37 52.17
C PHE A 834 -10.86 12.61 51.48
N PHE A 835 -10.59 12.48 50.18
CA PHE A 835 -10.26 13.65 49.36
C PHE A 835 -11.49 14.51 49.19
N ASN A 836 -11.44 15.76 49.65
CA ASN A 836 -12.61 16.62 49.73
C ASN A 836 -12.62 17.66 48.60
N THR A 837 -11.49 18.35 48.37
CA THR A 837 -11.45 19.46 47.39
C THR A 837 -10.03 19.82 46.95
N SER A 838 -9.88 20.49 45.81
CA SER A 838 -8.64 21.14 45.38
C SER A 838 -8.77 22.66 45.46
N PHE A 839 -7.87 23.31 46.19
CA PHE A 839 -7.91 24.73 46.51
C PHE A 839 -6.99 25.54 45.59
N LEU A 840 -7.46 26.66 45.02
CA LEU A 840 -6.64 27.64 44.28
C LEU A 840 -5.84 28.56 45.21
N TRP A 841 -5.27 27.98 46.25
CA TRP A 841 -4.57 28.72 47.29
C TRP A 841 -3.10 28.48 47.14
N LYS A 842 -2.34 29.57 47.03
CA LYS A 842 -0.89 29.54 47.06
C LYS A 842 -0.46 29.26 48.49
N VAL A 843 0.59 28.46 48.66
CA VAL A 843 1.24 28.31 49.98
C VAL A 843 1.55 29.72 50.50
N PRO A 844 1.00 30.13 51.67
CA PRO A 844 1.20 31.46 52.21
C PRO A 844 2.70 31.80 52.30
N ALA A 845 3.07 33.04 51.98
CA ALA A 845 4.48 33.45 51.87
C ALA A 845 5.26 33.35 53.20
N ASP A 846 4.54 33.35 54.32
CA ASP A 846 4.98 33.18 55.70
C ASP A 846 5.16 31.70 56.11
N ILE A 847 4.66 30.75 55.32
CA ILE A 847 4.76 29.30 55.59
C ILE A 847 5.96 28.72 54.85
N GLY A 848 7.00 28.36 55.61
CA GLY A 848 8.26 27.83 55.10
C GLY A 848 8.34 26.30 55.12
N LYS A 849 9.47 25.77 54.63
CA LYS A 849 9.80 24.32 54.68
C LYS A 849 9.78 23.73 56.10
N LYS A 850 9.87 24.57 57.14
CA LYS A 850 9.87 24.18 58.54
C LYS A 850 8.46 23.91 59.08
N ASP A 851 7.44 24.48 58.45
CA ASP A 851 6.03 24.38 58.85
C ASP A 851 5.29 23.28 58.08
N SER A 852 5.97 22.66 57.10
CA SER A 852 5.44 21.54 56.32
C SER A 852 5.89 20.20 56.89
N ILE A 853 4.93 19.33 57.18
CA ILE A 853 5.18 17.94 57.57
C ILE A 853 5.39 17.11 56.29
N LYS A 854 6.45 16.31 56.23
CA LYS A 854 6.63 15.36 55.13
C LYS A 854 5.74 14.15 55.36
N ILE A 855 4.97 13.78 54.34
CA ILE A 855 4.19 12.56 54.35
C ILE A 855 4.74 11.57 53.34
N ALA A 856 4.69 10.29 53.70
CA ALA A 856 5.03 9.18 52.83
C ALA A 856 3.78 8.37 52.53
N ILE A 857 3.76 7.72 51.37
CA ILE A 857 2.67 6.80 51.03
C ILE A 857 3.17 5.39 51.33
N SER A 858 2.55 4.80 52.34
CA SER A 858 2.80 3.40 52.68
C SER A 858 2.11 2.48 51.68
N GLN A 859 2.74 1.33 51.39
CA GLN A 859 2.28 0.40 50.34
C GLN A 859 0.84 -0.07 50.54
#